data_AF-A0A4V2S9E3-F1
#
_entry.id   AF-A0A4V2S9E3-F1
#
_cell.length_a   1.000
_cell.length_b   1.000
_cell.length_c   1.000
_cell.angle_alpha   90.00
_cell.angle_beta   90.00
_cell.angle_gamma   90.00
#
_symmetry.space_group_name_H-M   'P 1'
#
loop_
_entity.id
_entity.type
_entity.pdbx_description
1 polymer ?
#
loop_
_entity_poly.entity_id
_entity_poly.type
_entity_poly.pdbx_seq_one_letter_code
_entity_poly.pdbx_strand_id
1 'polypeptide(L)'
;MKKIELKKLMGYCLIITMIFTMLPINIVNAGVPTSGNWKDHIGGVTLAGKGLGTENSPFQISSAEELAYLAKEINEGNTDYNAAYYELTADIDLVAHQWTPIGSYEGASNIQTTFYGHFDGKGHKITNVIIGTSTDPYTMQYAGLFGYSSNGSTIENIGVSVNIVSSKILAGVGGLVGYCSHGTIKNSYVTGSVTAQANYSNAGGLVGNNSGTISNSYSTASVIVADGATGNYATAGGLVGSNFMTGIISNSYATGNITGGNNAYVGLFLGKFSTGGTIDNCYYNSGATRTINNRVKNAQGIGFGVPPLSTEPTISKTLEQMKEQEFANALSDSLQTDWSTWMVQPDDFPTLTFIIPAPTLTVTISPGTDIGSTQAKITGTETSKFVVNITDSLVSAPPTSEDASTSGDNLVDPYTSESNITTGVAENKYLQVYDVDANGKVAGFYQKQLVASDIKQPSYWKDNIGSVSSLTGSGTEAKPYQISSAEELAFMAQEVNAGNATYKGAYYELTQDIDLVAHQWTPIGIYGGDFNKTFSGHFDGKKHNISNIYIGTESSPDTEHRYLGLFGYSVGTIDNIGVDVHIVSSENMANLGGLVGSCAFSGATIKNSYVTGSIEAKGNFSVAGGLAGFNLGEINNSCSTASVIVSTGAMGNEAKAGGLVGDNSGVINNSYATGDITGGHDSKVGGLVGLNSSTIANGYYNTNA
;
A
#
# COMPACT_ATOMS: atom_id res chain seq x y z
N MET A 1 81.44 38.79 13.54
CA MET A 1 80.42 38.80 12.47
C MET A 1 79.34 37.80 12.87
N LYS A 2 78.06 38.09 13.08
CA LYS A 2 77.20 39.23 12.74
C LYS A 2 76.24 39.46 13.93
N LYS A 3 76.38 40.63 14.56
CA LYS A 3 75.38 41.22 15.48
C LYS A 3 74.29 41.98 14.69
N ILE A 4 74.06 41.60 13.43
CA ILE A 4 73.29 42.36 12.43
C ILE A 4 71.91 41.74 12.13
N GLU A 5 71.62 40.50 12.53
CA GLU A 5 70.32 39.88 12.21
C GLU A 5 69.24 39.99 13.30
N LEU A 6 69.61 40.31 14.55
CA LEU A 6 68.62 40.43 15.62
C LEU A 6 67.79 41.74 15.55
N LYS A 7 68.28 42.77 14.84
CA LYS A 7 67.52 44.01 14.59
C LYS A 7 66.57 43.92 13.39
N LYS A 8 66.70 42.90 12.54
CA LYS A 8 65.72 42.62 11.47
C LYS A 8 64.58 41.71 11.96
N LEU A 9 64.82 40.85 12.94
CA LEU A 9 63.77 39.95 13.46
C LEU A 9 62.78 40.63 14.43
N MET A 10 63.20 41.65 15.20
CA MET A 10 62.29 42.43 16.05
C MET A 10 61.45 43.48 15.29
N GLY A 11 61.79 43.79 14.03
CA GLY A 11 61.00 44.66 13.17
C GLY A 11 59.77 43.97 12.54
N TYR A 12 59.79 42.64 12.43
CA TYR A 12 58.66 41.87 11.91
C TYR A 12 57.63 41.47 12.99
N CYS A 13 58.00 41.44 14.27
CA CYS A 13 57.06 41.19 15.37
C CYS A 13 56.22 42.42 15.78
N LEU A 14 56.52 43.62 15.25
CA LEU A 14 55.79 44.86 15.55
C LEU A 14 54.97 45.42 14.38
N ILE A 15 54.97 44.73 13.23
CA ILE A 15 54.11 45.06 12.06
C ILE A 15 52.95 44.04 11.90
N ILE A 16 52.96 42.93 12.66
CA ILE A 16 51.88 41.92 12.68
C ILE A 16 50.74 42.27 13.67
N THR A 17 50.84 43.39 14.40
CA THR A 17 49.82 43.83 15.37
C THR A 17 48.91 44.96 14.90
N MET A 18 48.92 45.32 13.60
CA MET A 18 48.11 46.45 13.12
C MET A 18 47.51 46.33 11.69
N ILE A 19 47.37 45.10 11.15
CA ILE A 19 46.62 44.84 9.90
C ILE A 19 45.75 43.57 10.05
N PHE A 20 44.88 43.58 11.08
CA PHE A 20 43.67 42.75 11.12
C PHE A 20 42.46 43.68 11.19
N THR A 21 42.38 44.62 10.26
CA THR A 21 41.15 45.28 9.89
C THR A 21 40.77 44.76 8.50
N MET A 22 39.55 44.23 8.38
CA MET A 22 38.87 43.95 7.13
C MET A 22 39.50 42.85 6.25
N LEU A 23 39.32 41.58 6.63
CA LEU A 23 39.16 40.55 5.60
C LEU A 23 37.69 40.58 5.17
N PRO A 24 37.38 40.72 3.87
CA PRO A 24 36.00 40.72 3.40
C PRO A 24 35.40 39.34 3.65
N ILE A 25 34.33 39.33 4.45
CA ILE A 25 33.41 38.22 4.54
C ILE A 25 32.88 38.02 3.11
N ASN A 26 33.06 36.83 2.53
CA ASN A 26 32.30 36.42 1.36
C ASN A 26 30.84 36.22 1.80
N ILE A 27 30.14 37.33 2.03
CA ILE A 27 28.68 37.37 1.99
C ILE A 27 28.38 37.10 0.52
N VAL A 28 27.78 35.95 0.23
CA VAL A 28 27.11 35.77 -1.06
C VAL A 28 26.11 36.90 -1.13
N ASN A 29 26.41 37.90 -1.95
CA ASN A 29 25.57 39.08 -2.13
C ASN A 29 24.33 38.61 -2.91
N ALA A 30 23.41 37.94 -2.21
CA ALA A 30 22.05 37.74 -2.69
C ALA A 30 21.53 39.15 -2.95
N GLY A 31 21.21 39.43 -4.23
CA GLY A 31 20.89 40.77 -4.69
C GLY A 31 19.92 41.46 -3.73
N VAL A 32 20.29 42.65 -3.27
CA VAL A 32 19.37 43.49 -2.49
C VAL A 32 18.13 43.73 -3.37
N PRO A 33 16.91 43.38 -2.90
CA PRO A 33 15.69 43.62 -3.67
C PRO A 33 15.59 45.11 -4.03
N THR A 34 15.36 45.42 -5.29
CA THR A 34 15.38 46.81 -5.80
C THR A 34 14.13 47.62 -5.45
N SER A 35 13.12 46.99 -4.83
CA SER A 35 11.82 47.63 -4.54
C SER A 35 11.05 46.90 -3.45
N GLY A 36 10.58 47.60 -2.41
CA GLY A 36 9.38 47.23 -1.62
C GLY A 36 9.31 45.86 -0.92
N ASN A 37 8.12 45.54 -0.39
CA ASN A 37 7.79 44.26 0.25
C ASN A 37 6.68 43.56 -0.53
N TRP A 38 6.74 42.22 -0.65
CA TRP A 38 5.77 41.42 -1.39
C TRP A 38 4.31 41.69 -1.00
N LYS A 39 4.04 42.00 0.28
CA LYS A 39 2.69 42.33 0.75
C LYS A 39 2.06 43.55 0.03
N ASP A 40 2.90 44.44 -0.50
CA ASP A 40 2.48 45.66 -1.21
C ASP A 40 2.42 45.43 -2.75
N HIS A 41 2.86 44.27 -3.23
CA HIS A 41 3.02 43.91 -4.64
C HIS A 41 2.14 42.73 -5.09
N ILE A 42 1.01 42.50 -4.42
CA ILE A 42 0.09 41.38 -4.70
C ILE A 42 -0.75 41.59 -5.99
N GLY A 43 -0.86 42.83 -6.49
CA GLY A 43 -1.44 43.10 -7.82
C GLY A 43 -2.92 42.72 -7.99
N GLY A 44 -3.72 42.69 -6.92
CA GLY A 44 -5.15 42.32 -6.97
C GLY A 44 -5.41 40.81 -7.05
N VAL A 45 -4.37 39.98 -6.93
CA VAL A 45 -4.47 38.52 -6.84
C VAL A 45 -5.31 38.10 -5.63
N THR A 46 -6.01 36.98 -5.77
CA THR A 46 -6.78 36.29 -4.72
C THR A 46 -6.70 34.78 -4.94
N LEU A 47 -6.98 33.99 -3.88
CA LEU A 47 -7.09 32.53 -3.97
C LEU A 47 -8.52 32.05 -4.30
N ALA A 48 -9.47 32.95 -4.50
CA ALA A 48 -10.82 32.59 -4.91
C ALA A 48 -10.81 31.81 -6.23
N GLY A 49 -11.43 30.61 -6.24
CA GLY A 49 -11.47 29.73 -7.41
C GLY A 49 -10.24 28.84 -7.61
N LYS A 50 -9.26 28.89 -6.69
CA LYS A 50 -8.05 28.03 -6.69
C LYS A 50 -8.17 26.84 -5.74
N GLY A 51 -9.38 26.51 -5.33
CA GLY A 51 -9.67 25.55 -4.26
C GLY A 51 -10.65 26.13 -3.26
N LEU A 52 -11.05 25.30 -2.30
CA LEU A 52 -11.93 25.67 -1.19
C LEU A 52 -11.19 25.79 0.14
N GLY A 53 -9.89 25.54 0.17
CA GLY A 53 -9.08 25.52 1.40
C GLY A 53 -9.37 24.32 2.30
N THR A 54 -9.96 23.25 1.75
CA THR A 54 -10.25 22.00 2.48
C THR A 54 -9.24 20.92 2.12
N GLU A 55 -9.16 19.84 2.91
CA GLU A 55 -8.23 18.73 2.65
C GLU A 55 -8.40 18.13 1.23
N ASN A 56 -9.64 18.01 0.75
CA ASN A 56 -9.95 17.48 -0.59
C ASN A 56 -9.95 18.54 -1.70
N SER A 57 -9.80 19.82 -1.34
CA SER A 57 -9.74 20.93 -2.29
C SER A 57 -8.88 22.06 -1.70
N PRO A 58 -7.56 21.82 -1.55
CA PRO A 58 -6.64 22.81 -1.01
C PRO A 58 -6.56 24.03 -1.92
N PHE A 59 -6.21 25.19 -1.37
CA PHE A 59 -5.87 26.35 -2.17
C PHE A 59 -4.54 26.12 -2.89
N GLN A 60 -4.57 26.18 -4.22
CA GLN A 60 -3.42 25.99 -5.09
C GLN A 60 -2.64 27.29 -5.26
N ILE A 61 -1.35 27.24 -4.93
CA ILE A 61 -0.43 28.37 -5.04
C ILE A 61 0.62 28.05 -6.11
N SER A 62 0.78 28.94 -7.08
CA SER A 62 1.64 28.77 -8.25
C SER A 62 2.58 29.96 -8.50
N SER A 63 2.46 31.03 -7.72
CA SER A 63 3.19 32.29 -7.93
C SER A 63 3.54 33.01 -6.63
N ALA A 64 4.49 33.94 -6.73
CA ALA A 64 4.95 34.77 -5.61
C ALA A 64 3.82 35.67 -5.07
N GLU A 65 3.01 36.23 -5.96
CA GLU A 65 1.88 37.09 -5.63
C GLU A 65 0.78 36.34 -4.88
N GLU A 66 0.46 35.10 -5.28
CA GLU A 66 -0.51 34.24 -4.58
C GLU A 66 -0.02 33.86 -3.17
N LEU A 67 1.28 33.55 -3.02
CA LEU A 67 1.87 33.27 -1.72
C LEU A 67 1.90 34.54 -0.83
N ALA A 68 2.21 35.69 -1.40
CA ALA A 68 2.18 36.99 -0.71
C ALA A 68 0.75 37.36 -0.29
N TYR A 69 -0.26 37.02 -1.09
CA TYR A 69 -1.67 37.16 -0.74
C TYR A 69 -2.01 36.34 0.51
N LEU A 70 -1.61 35.07 0.56
CA LEU A 70 -1.76 34.26 1.77
C LEU A 70 -1.12 34.92 2.99
N ALA A 71 0.14 35.36 2.87
CA ALA A 71 0.84 36.03 3.98
C ALA A 71 0.07 37.25 4.48
N LYS A 72 -0.47 38.07 3.57
CA LYS A 72 -1.30 39.22 3.91
C LYS A 72 -2.56 38.82 4.67
N GLU A 73 -3.36 37.89 4.13
CA GLU A 73 -4.63 37.48 4.74
C GLU A 73 -4.45 36.91 6.15
N ILE A 74 -3.40 36.09 6.36
CA ILE A 74 -3.06 35.57 7.69
C ILE A 74 -2.70 36.72 8.63
N ASN A 75 -1.87 37.67 8.18
CA ASN A 75 -1.41 38.78 8.99
C ASN A 75 -2.49 39.84 9.26
N GLU A 76 -3.54 39.91 8.45
CA GLU A 76 -4.74 40.72 8.68
C GLU A 76 -5.78 40.00 9.57
N GLY A 77 -5.52 38.75 9.95
CA GLY A 77 -6.36 37.99 10.87
C GLY A 77 -7.57 37.35 10.21
N ASN A 78 -7.55 37.13 8.89
CA ASN A 78 -8.65 36.51 8.18
C ASN A 78 -8.76 35.02 8.55
N THR A 79 -9.89 34.64 9.14
CA THR A 79 -10.16 33.28 9.63
C THR A 79 -10.41 32.27 8.52
N ASP A 80 -10.77 32.71 7.31
CA ASP A 80 -11.01 31.80 6.18
C ASP A 80 -9.71 31.16 5.69
N TYR A 81 -8.57 31.80 5.96
CA TYR A 81 -7.25 31.36 5.52
C TYR A 81 -6.42 30.74 6.65
N ASN A 82 -6.68 31.09 7.91
CA ASN A 82 -5.76 30.75 9.00
C ASN A 82 -5.65 29.26 9.34
N ALA A 83 -6.70 28.47 9.08
CA ALA A 83 -6.78 27.02 9.32
C ALA A 83 -7.05 26.20 8.04
N ALA A 84 -6.87 26.81 6.87
CA ALA A 84 -7.12 26.18 5.58
C ALA A 84 -5.96 25.29 5.10
N TYR A 85 -6.22 24.50 4.05
CA TYR A 85 -5.25 23.67 3.35
C TYR A 85 -4.71 24.37 2.11
N TYR A 86 -3.41 24.27 1.91
CA TYR A 86 -2.66 24.88 0.81
C TYR A 86 -1.73 23.87 0.17
N GLU A 87 -1.60 23.93 -1.14
CA GLU A 87 -0.58 23.17 -1.88
C GLU A 87 0.17 24.05 -2.87
N LEU A 88 1.49 23.82 -2.98
CA LEU A 88 2.24 24.36 -4.10
C LEU A 88 1.99 23.52 -5.36
N THR A 89 1.89 24.21 -6.49
CA THR A 89 1.76 23.60 -7.83
C THR A 89 2.91 23.99 -8.76
N ALA A 90 3.84 24.82 -8.27
CA ALA A 90 5.04 25.25 -8.95
C ALA A 90 6.10 25.70 -7.94
N ASP A 91 7.36 25.69 -8.37
CA ASP A 91 8.44 26.38 -7.65
C ASP A 91 8.21 27.89 -7.68
N ILE A 92 8.53 28.58 -6.59
CA ILE A 92 8.31 30.03 -6.42
C ILE A 92 9.65 30.73 -6.17
N ASP A 93 9.90 31.82 -6.90
CA ASP A 93 11.04 32.71 -6.69
C ASP A 93 10.56 34.05 -6.10
N LEU A 94 11.10 34.44 -4.94
CA LEU A 94 10.73 35.66 -4.24
C LEU A 94 11.75 36.80 -4.38
N VAL A 95 12.74 36.71 -5.28
CA VAL A 95 13.86 37.66 -5.41
C VAL A 95 13.46 39.13 -5.59
N ALA A 96 12.29 39.41 -6.16
CA ALA A 96 11.88 40.75 -6.56
C ALA A 96 11.66 41.72 -5.39
N HIS A 97 11.22 41.21 -4.23
CA HIS A 97 10.81 42.03 -3.09
C HIS A 97 11.22 41.38 -1.75
N GLN A 98 11.29 42.18 -0.68
CA GLN A 98 11.45 41.60 0.65
C GLN A 98 10.20 40.81 1.06
N TRP A 99 10.40 39.72 1.80
CA TRP A 99 9.34 38.86 2.31
C TRP A 99 8.75 39.41 3.61
N THR A 100 7.43 39.29 3.75
CA THR A 100 6.76 39.44 5.05
C THR A 100 6.36 38.03 5.53
N PRO A 101 6.85 37.58 6.71
CA PRO A 101 6.54 36.26 7.24
C PRO A 101 5.03 35.96 7.30
N ILE A 102 4.66 34.70 7.04
CA ILE A 102 3.27 34.23 7.22
C ILE A 102 3.02 34.04 8.72
N GLY A 103 2.10 34.83 9.27
CA GLY A 103 1.88 34.94 10.70
C GLY A 103 2.92 35.84 11.38
N SER A 104 2.46 36.71 12.28
CA SER A 104 3.28 37.70 12.96
C SER A 104 2.91 37.83 14.44
N TYR A 105 3.85 38.36 15.23
CA TYR A 105 3.61 38.69 16.63
C TYR A 105 4.29 40.01 16.97
N GLU A 106 3.49 40.95 17.46
CA GLU A 106 3.95 42.23 17.98
C GLU A 106 3.58 42.37 19.46
N GLY A 107 4.54 42.13 20.34
CA GLY A 107 4.33 42.09 21.79
C GLY A 107 3.90 43.41 22.45
N ALA A 108 3.78 44.52 21.72
CA ALA A 108 3.29 45.79 22.24
C ALA A 108 1.77 45.99 22.05
N SER A 109 1.16 45.28 21.10
CA SER A 109 -0.25 45.42 20.72
C SER A 109 -1.11 44.19 21.05
N ASN A 110 -0.50 43.08 21.51
CA ASN A 110 -1.16 41.77 21.73
C ASN A 110 -1.90 41.23 20.48
N ILE A 111 -1.62 41.78 19.30
CA ILE A 111 -2.13 41.23 18.04
C ILE A 111 -1.24 40.05 17.67
N GLN A 112 -1.78 38.85 17.85
CA GLN A 112 -1.14 37.60 17.49
C GLN A 112 -1.86 37.04 16.27
N THR A 113 -1.18 37.06 15.11
CA THR A 113 -1.67 36.39 13.90
C THR A 113 -0.81 35.16 13.66
N THR A 114 -1.38 33.97 13.77
CA THR A 114 -0.65 32.72 13.61
C THR A 114 -1.21 31.89 12.48
N PHE A 115 -0.34 31.11 11.87
CA PHE A 115 -0.73 30.07 10.94
C PHE A 115 -1.17 28.81 11.70
N TYR A 116 -2.39 28.33 11.43
CA TYR A 116 -2.98 27.09 11.95
C TYR A 116 -3.25 26.07 10.82
N GLY A 117 -2.99 26.44 9.57
CA GLY A 117 -3.36 25.67 8.39
C GLY A 117 -2.41 24.52 8.08
N HIS A 118 -2.70 23.85 6.98
CA HIS A 118 -1.88 22.79 6.39
C HIS A 118 -1.22 23.32 5.11
N PHE A 119 0.09 23.46 5.09
CA PHE A 119 0.85 23.89 3.93
C PHE A 119 1.70 22.74 3.41
N ASP A 120 1.31 22.18 2.26
CA ASP A 120 2.03 21.10 1.59
C ASP A 120 2.80 21.66 0.38
N GLY A 121 4.12 21.66 0.44
CA GLY A 121 4.96 22.08 -0.67
C GLY A 121 4.93 21.12 -1.86
N LYS A 122 4.39 19.89 -1.72
CA LYS A 122 4.38 18.85 -2.77
C LYS A 122 5.75 18.59 -3.41
N GLY A 123 6.83 18.90 -2.70
CA GLY A 123 8.21 18.81 -3.16
C GLY A 123 8.74 20.01 -3.93
N HIS A 124 7.92 21.05 -4.13
CA HIS A 124 8.33 22.32 -4.73
C HIS A 124 9.24 23.15 -3.81
N LYS A 125 9.94 24.10 -4.43
CA LYS A 125 10.90 24.99 -3.76
C LYS A 125 10.40 26.42 -3.70
N ILE A 126 10.70 27.10 -2.60
CA ILE A 126 10.59 28.55 -2.49
C ILE A 126 12.00 29.14 -2.35
N THR A 127 12.41 29.93 -3.32
CA THR A 127 13.77 30.46 -3.40
C THR A 127 13.80 31.97 -3.17
N ASN A 128 14.98 32.44 -2.76
CA ASN A 128 15.26 33.87 -2.55
C ASN A 128 14.32 34.55 -1.55
N VAL A 129 13.98 33.86 -0.45
CA VAL A 129 13.25 34.46 0.68
C VAL A 129 14.18 35.44 1.40
N ILE A 130 13.99 36.74 1.19
CA ILE A 130 14.81 37.79 1.79
C ILE A 130 14.01 38.51 2.88
N ILE A 131 14.44 38.40 4.14
CA ILE A 131 13.77 39.04 5.30
C ILE A 131 14.76 39.97 6.00
N GLY A 132 14.60 41.27 5.79
CA GLY A 132 15.53 42.28 6.32
C GLY A 132 16.91 42.22 5.67
N THR A 133 17.71 43.24 5.93
CA THR A 133 19.09 43.37 5.44
C THR A 133 20.00 43.87 6.56
N SER A 134 21.32 43.89 6.32
CA SER A 134 22.26 44.46 7.31
C SER A 134 22.04 45.95 7.58
N THR A 135 21.47 46.69 6.63
CA THR A 135 21.19 48.12 6.73
C THR A 135 19.75 48.43 7.13
N ASP A 136 18.82 47.51 6.89
CA ASP A 136 17.40 47.60 7.25
C ASP A 136 16.92 46.24 7.80
N PRO A 137 17.33 45.87 9.02
CA PRO A 137 17.06 44.56 9.59
C PRO A 137 15.59 44.43 10.02
N TYR A 138 15.05 43.22 9.92
CA TYR A 138 13.69 42.93 10.34
C TYR A 138 13.50 43.13 11.86
N THR A 139 12.39 43.74 12.25
CA THR A 139 12.18 44.26 13.63
C THR A 139 11.03 43.60 14.39
N MET A 140 10.34 42.62 13.80
CA MET A 140 9.29 41.87 14.51
C MET A 140 9.86 40.63 15.23
N GLN A 141 9.06 40.05 16.13
CA GLN A 141 9.52 39.02 17.06
C GLN A 141 9.96 37.73 16.37
N TYR A 142 9.27 37.32 15.31
CA TYR A 142 9.50 36.04 14.67
C TYR A 142 9.74 36.20 13.18
N ALA A 143 10.85 35.63 12.70
CA ALA A 143 11.27 35.70 11.31
C ALA A 143 11.48 34.30 10.75
N GLY A 144 11.04 34.11 9.51
CA GLY A 144 11.08 32.89 8.71
C GLY A 144 10.11 33.04 7.54
N LEU A 145 10.05 32.06 6.62
CA LEU A 145 8.97 32.01 5.64
C LEU A 145 7.61 32.11 6.36
N PHE A 146 7.47 31.35 7.45
CA PHE A 146 6.42 31.50 8.46
C PHE A 146 7.01 32.18 9.70
N GLY A 147 6.37 33.22 10.21
CA GLY A 147 6.78 33.87 11.45
C GLY A 147 6.35 33.01 12.65
N TYR A 148 5.06 32.70 12.74
CA TYR A 148 4.48 31.97 13.87
C TYR A 148 3.50 30.89 13.39
N SER A 149 3.91 29.63 13.56
CA SER A 149 3.07 28.43 13.38
C SER A 149 2.53 27.95 14.74
N SER A 150 1.24 27.68 14.86
CA SER A 150 0.58 27.36 16.14
C SER A 150 -0.04 25.96 16.17
N ASN A 151 -0.76 25.62 17.23
CA ASN A 151 -1.34 24.30 17.46
C ASN A 151 -2.25 23.88 16.29
N GLY A 152 -2.03 22.68 15.74
CA GLY A 152 -2.76 22.14 14.59
C GLY A 152 -2.18 22.51 13.23
N SER A 153 -1.22 23.44 13.16
CA SER A 153 -0.55 23.73 11.89
C SER A 153 0.35 22.59 11.44
N THR A 154 0.42 22.39 10.12
CA THR A 154 1.37 21.48 9.48
C THR A 154 2.04 22.20 8.32
N ILE A 155 3.36 22.13 8.26
CA ILE A 155 4.18 22.60 7.15
C ILE A 155 5.01 21.42 6.68
N GLU A 156 4.84 21.01 5.43
CA GLU A 156 5.55 19.86 4.90
C GLU A 156 6.00 19.99 3.45
N ASN A 157 6.92 19.12 3.06
CA ASN A 157 7.29 18.86 1.67
C ASN A 157 7.85 20.05 0.92
N ILE A 158 8.63 20.88 1.62
CA ILE A 158 9.10 22.14 1.06
C ILE A 158 10.58 22.37 1.28
N GLY A 159 11.25 22.81 0.21
CA GLY A 159 12.62 23.32 0.25
C GLY A 159 12.62 24.85 0.20
N VAL A 160 13.32 25.51 1.13
CA VAL A 160 13.36 26.97 1.20
C VAL A 160 14.79 27.52 1.19
N SER A 161 15.08 28.48 0.32
CA SER A 161 16.36 29.21 0.33
C SER A 161 16.18 30.62 0.90
N VAL A 162 16.94 30.95 1.95
CA VAL A 162 16.72 32.16 2.74
C VAL A 162 17.95 33.08 2.87
N ASN A 163 17.69 34.38 3.01
CA ASN A 163 18.63 35.35 3.58
C ASN A 163 17.88 36.21 4.60
N ILE A 164 18.10 35.95 5.89
CA ILE A 164 17.37 36.58 6.99
C ILE A 164 18.33 37.40 7.84
N VAL A 165 17.99 38.67 8.06
CA VAL A 165 18.67 39.56 9.02
C VAL A 165 17.62 40.20 9.93
N SER A 166 17.65 39.85 11.21
CA SER A 166 16.76 40.39 12.25
C SER A 166 17.53 41.15 13.32
N SER A 167 16.95 42.23 13.83
CA SER A 167 17.50 43.09 14.90
C SER A 167 16.58 43.14 16.14
N LYS A 168 15.58 42.27 16.22
CA LYS A 168 14.64 42.26 17.34
C LYS A 168 15.21 41.51 18.55
N ILE A 169 15.21 42.17 19.71
CA ILE A 169 15.55 41.54 20.99
C ILE A 169 14.55 40.42 21.31
N LEU A 170 15.05 39.28 21.82
CA LEU A 170 14.27 38.07 22.12
C LEU A 170 13.66 37.39 20.88
N ALA A 171 14.15 37.72 19.68
CA ALA A 171 13.58 37.17 18.45
C ALA A 171 13.73 35.65 18.34
N GLY A 172 12.74 35.00 17.72
CA GLY A 172 12.88 33.65 17.16
C GLY A 172 13.09 33.75 15.66
N VAL A 173 14.28 33.37 15.18
CA VAL A 173 14.69 33.52 13.78
C VAL A 173 14.99 32.13 13.22
N GLY A 174 14.11 31.62 12.37
CA GLY A 174 14.32 30.37 11.63
C GLY A 174 14.24 30.63 10.14
N GLY A 175 14.89 29.81 9.31
CA GLY A 175 14.71 29.91 7.87
C GLY A 175 13.28 29.61 7.44
N LEU A 176 12.72 28.51 7.94
CA LEU A 176 11.35 28.09 7.62
C LEU A 176 10.35 28.70 8.61
N VAL A 177 10.58 28.54 9.92
CA VAL A 177 9.65 28.99 10.96
C VAL A 177 10.36 29.77 12.07
N GLY A 178 9.90 30.98 12.38
CA GLY A 178 10.41 31.75 13.52
C GLY A 178 10.09 31.12 14.87
N TYR A 179 8.81 30.84 15.12
CA TYR A 179 8.34 30.06 16.27
C TYR A 179 7.32 28.99 15.87
N CYS A 180 7.67 27.73 16.07
CA CYS A 180 6.76 26.58 15.96
C CYS A 180 6.20 26.25 17.35
N SER A 181 4.96 26.65 17.61
CA SER A 181 4.26 26.39 18.87
C SER A 181 3.25 25.26 18.71
N HIS A 182 3.64 24.04 19.05
CA HIS A 182 2.78 22.85 18.93
C HIS A 182 2.31 22.56 17.48
N GLY A 183 2.98 23.12 16.47
CA GLY A 183 2.80 22.77 15.06
C GLY A 183 3.67 21.58 14.64
N THR A 184 3.45 21.09 13.43
CA THR A 184 4.23 20.02 12.82
C THR A 184 5.01 20.55 11.62
N ILE A 185 6.31 20.30 11.59
CA ILE A 185 7.18 20.50 10.43
C ILE A 185 7.73 19.13 10.06
N LYS A 186 7.47 18.67 8.85
CA LYS A 186 7.99 17.38 8.38
C LYS A 186 8.55 17.49 6.98
N ASN A 187 9.56 16.68 6.68
CA ASN A 187 10.02 16.46 5.31
C ASN A 187 10.37 17.76 4.58
N SER A 188 11.03 18.68 5.29
CA SER A 188 11.27 20.04 4.83
C SER A 188 12.72 20.46 5.06
N TYR A 189 13.22 21.40 4.28
CA TYR A 189 14.60 21.82 4.40
C TYR A 189 14.86 23.28 4.11
N VAL A 190 15.97 23.78 4.67
CA VAL A 190 16.43 25.16 4.45
C VAL A 190 17.88 25.22 4.02
N THR A 191 18.16 26.09 3.04
CA THR A 191 19.50 26.54 2.66
C THR A 191 19.65 28.06 2.84
N GLY A 192 20.88 28.57 2.83
CA GLY A 192 21.15 30.02 2.86
C GLY A 192 21.70 30.54 4.18
N SER A 193 21.26 31.71 4.65
CA SER A 193 21.82 32.36 5.84
C SER A 193 20.79 32.99 6.77
N VAL A 194 20.99 32.79 8.08
CA VAL A 194 20.17 33.37 9.15
C VAL A 194 21.05 34.18 10.11
N THR A 195 20.75 35.47 10.27
CA THR A 195 21.49 36.40 11.14
C THR A 195 20.55 37.09 12.13
N ALA A 196 20.78 36.89 13.43
CA ALA A 196 20.09 37.61 14.50
C ALA A 196 21.06 38.56 15.22
N GLN A 197 20.96 39.85 14.93
CA GLN A 197 21.88 40.91 15.36
C GLN A 197 21.63 41.40 16.79
N ALA A 198 20.46 41.14 17.35
CA ALA A 198 20.12 41.58 18.69
C ALA A 198 20.50 40.56 19.75
N ASN A 199 20.85 41.08 20.92
CA ASN A 199 21.10 40.27 22.10
C ASN A 199 19.84 39.45 22.47
N TYR A 200 20.07 38.27 23.04
CA TYR A 200 19.01 37.36 23.52
C TYR A 200 18.12 36.74 22.44
N SER A 201 18.57 36.76 21.19
CA SER A 201 17.84 36.13 20.09
C SER A 201 18.13 34.63 20.01
N ASN A 202 17.15 33.87 19.54
CA ASN A 202 17.25 32.45 19.25
C ASN A 202 17.21 32.26 17.74
N ALA A 203 18.29 31.76 17.15
CA ALA A 203 18.39 31.52 15.72
C ALA A 203 18.66 30.04 15.40
N GLY A 204 17.88 29.49 14.49
CA GLY A 204 18.10 28.16 13.93
C GLY A 204 18.11 28.22 12.41
N GLY A 205 18.83 27.29 11.76
CA GLY A 205 18.79 27.21 10.30
C GLY A 205 17.38 26.90 9.77
N LEU A 206 16.66 25.97 10.41
CA LEU A 206 15.28 25.63 10.06
C LEU A 206 14.27 26.41 10.93
N VAL A 207 14.41 26.32 12.27
CA VAL A 207 13.44 26.88 13.23
C VAL A 207 14.13 27.71 14.31
N GLY A 208 13.64 28.91 14.59
CA GLY A 208 14.17 29.73 15.69
C GLY A 208 13.84 29.12 17.05
N ASN A 209 12.55 29.01 17.35
CA ASN A 209 12.00 28.46 18.57
C ASN A 209 11.10 27.24 18.27
N ASN A 210 11.30 26.13 18.98
CA ASN A 210 10.47 24.94 18.81
C ASN A 210 9.82 24.50 20.14
N SER A 211 8.50 24.35 20.12
CA SER A 211 7.70 23.61 21.11
C SER A 211 6.71 22.64 20.43
N GLY A 212 6.86 22.42 19.13
CA GLY A 212 6.13 21.43 18.34
C GLY A 212 7.00 20.28 17.86
N THR A 213 6.59 19.64 16.76
CA THR A 213 7.25 18.46 16.19
C THR A 213 8.01 18.82 14.92
N ILE A 214 9.27 18.43 14.84
CA ILE A 214 10.12 18.52 13.65
C ILE A 214 10.59 17.11 13.32
N SER A 215 10.30 16.62 12.11
CA SER A 215 10.75 15.30 11.66
C SER A 215 11.26 15.31 10.23
N ASN A 216 12.18 14.40 9.90
CA ASN A 216 12.66 14.16 8.54
C ASN A 216 13.12 15.45 7.83
N SER A 217 13.76 16.35 8.55
CA SER A 217 14.01 17.72 8.08
C SER A 217 15.49 18.07 8.21
N TYR A 218 15.96 19.00 7.39
CA TYR A 218 17.37 19.38 7.44
C TYR A 218 17.65 20.85 7.18
N SER A 219 18.83 21.30 7.60
CA SER A 219 19.32 22.62 7.24
C SER A 219 20.80 22.63 6.90
N THR A 220 21.13 23.28 5.78
CA THR A 220 22.51 23.60 5.40
C THR A 220 22.84 25.08 5.65
N ALA A 221 21.91 25.83 6.23
CA ALA A 221 22.04 27.26 6.40
C ALA A 221 23.11 27.64 7.44
N SER A 222 23.87 28.69 7.14
CA SER A 222 24.77 29.29 8.12
C SER A 222 23.99 30.16 9.11
N VAL A 223 24.35 30.10 10.39
CA VAL A 223 23.64 30.86 11.44
C VAL A 223 24.62 31.78 12.18
N ILE A 224 24.22 33.04 12.35
CA ILE A 224 24.97 34.05 13.09
C ILE A 224 24.07 34.67 14.17
N VAL A 225 24.54 34.69 15.41
CA VAL A 225 23.89 35.42 16.51
C VAL A 225 24.85 36.38 17.20
N ALA A 226 24.28 37.48 17.69
CA ALA A 226 25.01 38.47 18.48
C ALA A 226 25.40 37.97 19.88
N ASP A 227 25.82 38.90 20.74
CA ASP A 227 26.25 38.63 22.10
C ASP A 227 25.07 38.20 23.00
N GLY A 228 25.33 37.22 23.86
CA GLY A 228 24.54 36.93 25.05
C GLY A 228 25.05 37.70 26.27
N ALA A 229 24.22 37.79 27.31
CA ALA A 229 24.61 38.34 28.61
C ALA A 229 24.35 37.33 29.74
N THR A 230 24.95 37.57 30.91
CA THR A 230 24.75 36.72 32.08
C THR A 230 23.27 36.62 32.44
N GLY A 231 22.71 35.40 32.40
CA GLY A 231 21.31 35.14 32.72
C GLY A 231 20.33 35.21 31.53
N ASN A 232 20.74 35.79 30.39
CA ASN A 232 19.95 35.84 29.16
C ASN A 232 20.90 35.58 27.97
N TYR A 233 20.83 34.42 27.35
CA TYR A 233 21.82 33.99 26.36
C TYR A 233 21.24 34.04 24.95
N ALA A 234 22.01 34.53 23.98
CA ALA A 234 21.70 34.29 22.58
C ALA A 234 21.94 32.80 22.27
N THR A 235 21.09 32.20 21.44
CA THR A 235 21.19 30.77 21.10
C THR A 235 21.27 30.60 19.58
N ALA A 236 22.20 29.77 19.11
CA ALA A 236 22.39 29.45 17.71
C ALA A 236 22.49 27.94 17.51
N GLY A 237 21.60 27.38 16.69
CA GLY A 237 21.65 25.98 16.28
C GLY A 237 21.64 25.82 14.76
N GLY A 238 22.31 24.79 14.25
CA GLY A 238 22.26 24.50 12.81
C GLY A 238 20.86 24.16 12.31
N LEU A 239 20.07 23.40 13.08
CA LEU A 239 18.67 23.13 12.78
C LEU A 239 17.74 24.05 13.58
N VAL A 240 17.88 24.06 14.91
CA VAL A 240 16.94 24.74 15.83
C VAL A 240 17.69 25.65 16.79
N GLY A 241 17.22 26.89 17.00
CA GLY A 241 17.82 27.80 17.98
C GLY A 241 17.58 27.34 19.42
N SER A 242 16.31 27.24 19.81
CA SER A 242 15.91 26.77 21.14
C SER A 242 14.77 25.76 21.06
N ASN A 243 14.98 24.58 21.67
CA ASN A 243 13.97 23.53 21.83
C ASN A 243 13.41 23.58 23.26
N PHE A 244 12.11 23.83 23.38
CA PHE A 244 11.40 23.93 24.65
C PHE A 244 10.91 22.56 25.15
N MET A 245 10.28 22.55 26.33
CA MET A 245 9.93 21.34 27.09
C MET A 245 8.98 20.36 26.35
N THR A 246 8.26 20.80 25.33
CA THR A 246 7.36 19.96 24.52
C THR A 246 7.89 19.72 23.11
N GLY A 247 9.04 20.29 22.76
CA GLY A 247 9.59 20.23 21.42
C GLY A 247 10.17 18.84 21.13
N ILE A 248 9.73 18.24 20.03
CA ILE A 248 10.20 16.95 19.53
C ILE A 248 10.97 17.20 18.24
N ILE A 249 12.18 16.67 18.14
CA ILE A 249 12.99 16.69 16.93
C ILE A 249 13.43 15.26 16.64
N SER A 250 13.08 14.73 15.48
CA SER A 250 13.46 13.38 15.06
C SER A 250 13.98 13.30 13.64
N ASN A 251 14.84 12.32 13.37
CA ASN A 251 15.33 11.98 12.03
C ASN A 251 15.74 13.19 11.18
N SER A 252 16.57 14.07 11.75
CA SER A 252 16.86 15.38 11.16
C SER A 252 18.34 15.70 11.25
N TYR A 253 18.86 16.52 10.34
CA TYR A 253 20.29 16.86 10.36
C TYR A 253 20.61 18.31 10.01
N ALA A 254 21.80 18.76 10.44
CA ALA A 254 22.30 20.09 10.11
C ALA A 254 23.78 20.07 9.68
N THR A 255 24.12 20.92 8.70
CA THR A 255 25.47 20.93 8.11
C THR A 255 26.14 22.31 8.05
N GLY A 256 25.39 23.38 8.34
CA GLY A 256 25.86 24.76 8.21
C GLY A 256 26.86 25.21 9.28
N ASN A 257 27.65 26.23 8.93
CA ASN A 257 28.59 26.88 9.87
C ASN A 257 27.85 27.81 10.84
N ILE A 258 28.26 27.82 12.10
CA ILE A 258 27.58 28.58 13.16
C ILE A 258 28.54 29.52 13.88
N THR A 259 28.15 30.79 13.99
CA THR A 259 28.92 31.84 14.69
C THR A 259 28.05 32.52 15.75
N GLY A 260 28.53 32.52 16.99
CA GLY A 260 27.91 33.24 18.11
C GLY A 260 28.83 34.29 18.71
N GLY A 261 28.22 35.37 19.21
CA GLY A 261 28.88 36.39 20.00
C GLY A 261 29.35 35.91 21.38
N ASN A 262 29.72 36.86 22.23
CA ASN A 262 30.10 36.59 23.61
C ASN A 262 28.99 35.88 24.38
N ASN A 263 29.33 34.84 25.16
CA ASN A 263 28.37 34.08 25.98
C ASN A 263 27.20 33.42 25.21
N ALA A 264 27.24 33.34 23.88
CA ALA A 264 26.19 32.66 23.12
C ALA A 264 26.26 31.13 23.31
N TYR A 265 25.10 30.48 23.38
CA TYR A 265 24.99 29.03 23.31
C TYR A 265 24.91 28.60 21.86
N VAL A 266 25.99 28.00 21.38
CA VAL A 266 26.12 27.61 19.97
C VAL A 266 26.18 26.09 19.88
N GLY A 267 25.30 25.47 19.12
CA GLY A 267 25.38 24.05 18.75
C GLY A 267 25.32 23.88 17.25
N LEU A 268 26.03 22.88 16.72
CA LEU A 268 25.99 22.55 15.30
C LEU A 268 24.64 21.94 14.87
N PHE A 269 23.85 21.45 15.82
CA PHE A 269 22.46 21.01 15.60
C PHE A 269 21.45 21.93 16.31
N LEU A 270 21.63 22.13 17.62
CA LEU A 270 20.67 22.84 18.47
C LEU A 270 21.39 23.83 19.40
N GLY A 271 20.93 25.07 19.48
CA GLY A 271 21.52 26.06 20.38
C GLY A 271 21.26 25.75 21.86
N LYS A 272 19.99 25.61 22.23
CA LYS A 272 19.57 25.32 23.61
C LYS A 272 18.52 24.22 23.69
N PHE A 273 18.73 23.28 24.60
CA PHE A 273 17.81 22.18 24.91
C PHE A 273 17.19 22.33 26.31
N SER A 274 15.87 22.15 26.43
CA SER A 274 15.13 22.23 27.70
C SER A 274 14.64 20.85 28.16
N THR A 275 14.64 20.58 29.47
CA THR A 275 14.15 19.31 30.04
C THR A 275 12.71 19.03 29.59
N GLY A 276 12.45 17.81 29.09
CA GLY A 276 11.14 17.39 28.61
C GLY A 276 11.02 17.33 27.09
N GLY A 277 11.86 18.09 26.36
CA GLY A 277 11.95 17.96 24.91
C GLY A 277 12.61 16.64 24.50
N THR A 278 12.40 16.22 23.25
CA THR A 278 12.94 14.97 22.70
C THR A 278 13.83 15.26 21.50
N ILE A 279 14.97 14.58 21.45
CA ILE A 279 15.86 14.51 20.28
C ILE A 279 16.11 13.04 20.01
N ASP A 280 15.79 12.59 18.81
CA ASP A 280 15.94 11.19 18.42
C ASP A 280 16.46 11.07 16.97
N ASN A 281 17.37 10.15 16.71
CA ASN A 281 17.96 9.95 15.38
C ASN A 281 18.42 11.25 14.68
N CYS A 282 19.07 12.17 15.39
CA CYS A 282 19.42 13.49 14.87
C CYS A 282 20.94 13.65 14.68
N TYR A 283 21.35 14.29 13.59
CA TYR A 283 22.75 14.31 13.16
C TYR A 283 23.30 15.71 12.93
N TYR A 284 24.61 15.89 13.09
CA TYR A 284 25.29 17.13 12.70
C TYR A 284 26.65 16.88 12.03
N ASN A 285 27.00 17.77 11.11
CA ASN A 285 28.30 17.80 10.47
C ASN A 285 29.38 18.27 11.46
N SER A 286 30.16 17.34 11.98
CA SER A 286 31.29 17.61 12.88
C SER A 286 32.43 18.40 12.22
N GLY A 287 32.47 18.47 10.88
CA GLY A 287 33.40 19.31 10.12
C GLY A 287 32.94 20.77 9.95
N ALA A 288 31.70 21.10 10.33
CA ALA A 288 31.21 22.48 10.28
C ALA A 288 31.92 23.36 11.30
N THR A 289 32.19 24.62 10.92
CA THR A 289 32.87 25.58 11.79
C THR A 289 31.92 26.06 12.88
N ARG A 290 32.34 25.92 14.13
CA ARG A 290 31.66 26.47 15.30
C ARG A 290 32.50 27.59 15.92
N THR A 291 32.03 28.82 15.86
CA THR A 291 32.75 30.00 16.37
C THR A 291 32.00 30.64 17.52
N ILE A 292 32.70 30.93 18.63
CA ILE A 292 32.15 31.70 19.77
C ILE A 292 33.16 32.76 20.17
N ASN A 293 32.75 34.03 20.24
CA ASN A 293 33.63 35.16 20.56
C ASN A 293 34.89 35.15 19.66
N ASN A 294 34.67 35.10 18.34
CA ASN A 294 35.73 35.09 17.31
C ASN A 294 36.78 33.97 17.47
N ARG A 295 36.46 32.89 18.18
CA ARG A 295 37.33 31.72 18.35
C ARG A 295 36.61 30.47 17.89
N VAL A 296 37.26 29.70 17.02
CA VAL A 296 36.81 28.37 16.64
C VAL A 296 36.82 27.46 17.87
N LYS A 297 35.74 26.71 18.06
CA LYS A 297 35.54 25.75 19.15
C LYS A 297 35.42 24.35 18.57
N ASN A 298 35.63 23.35 19.42
CA ASN A 298 35.36 21.97 19.07
C ASN A 298 33.88 21.80 18.66
N ALA A 299 33.66 20.86 17.74
CA ALA A 299 32.33 20.45 17.31
C ALA A 299 31.49 19.99 18.52
N GLN A 300 30.24 20.43 18.54
CA GLN A 300 29.28 20.11 19.60
C GLN A 300 27.88 20.25 19.00
N GLY A 301 27.05 19.21 19.10
CA GLY A 301 25.69 19.21 18.55
C GLY A 301 24.77 20.16 19.28
N ILE A 302 24.68 20.04 20.62
CA ILE A 302 23.88 20.92 21.48
C ILE A 302 24.76 21.94 22.19
N GLY A 303 24.44 23.23 22.04
CA GLY A 303 25.20 24.32 22.69
C GLY A 303 25.07 24.32 24.21
N PHE A 304 23.86 24.18 24.73
CA PHE A 304 23.59 24.08 26.17
C PHE A 304 22.30 23.29 26.46
N GLY A 305 22.36 22.39 27.45
CA GLY A 305 21.17 21.70 27.98
C GLY A 305 20.78 22.21 29.36
N VAL A 306 19.47 22.23 29.65
CA VAL A 306 18.91 22.52 30.96
C VAL A 306 18.22 21.25 31.48
N PRO A 307 18.69 20.60 32.58
CA PRO A 307 20.03 20.76 33.18
C PRO A 307 21.14 20.34 32.19
N PRO A 308 22.42 20.61 32.50
CA PRO A 308 23.52 20.16 31.65
C PRO A 308 23.41 18.67 31.33
N LEU A 309 23.52 18.35 30.04
CA LEU A 309 23.36 16.99 29.55
C LEU A 309 24.53 16.11 30.01
N SER A 310 24.22 14.92 30.50
CA SER A 310 25.21 13.90 30.84
C SER A 310 25.74 13.14 29.61
N THR A 311 24.93 13.09 28.54
CA THR A 311 25.25 12.48 27.25
C THR A 311 24.65 13.32 26.12
N GLU A 312 25.31 13.33 24.97
CA GLU A 312 24.83 14.07 23.80
C GLU A 312 23.82 13.20 23.02
N PRO A 313 22.55 13.63 22.89
CA PRO A 313 21.51 12.88 22.16
C PRO A 313 21.59 13.06 20.63
N THR A 314 22.51 13.90 20.14
CA THR A 314 22.78 14.07 18.72
C THR A 314 24.00 13.25 18.29
N ILE A 315 23.99 12.78 17.05
CA ILE A 315 25.01 11.90 16.49
C ILE A 315 25.93 12.73 15.60
N SER A 316 27.23 12.76 15.92
CA SER A 316 28.23 13.41 15.09
C SER A 316 28.58 12.55 13.87
N LYS A 317 28.58 13.13 12.67
CA LYS A 317 29.12 12.52 11.45
C LYS A 317 30.08 13.49 10.77
N THR A 318 31.08 13.00 10.05
CA THR A 318 31.92 13.88 9.22
C THR A 318 31.18 14.29 7.94
N LEU A 319 31.70 15.30 7.23
CA LEU A 319 31.19 15.68 5.92
C LEU A 319 31.10 14.47 4.98
N GLU A 320 32.16 13.67 4.91
CA GLU A 320 32.23 12.49 4.04
C GLU A 320 31.20 11.42 4.44
N GLN A 321 31.10 11.10 5.74
CA GLN A 321 30.11 10.12 6.22
C GLN A 321 28.68 10.56 5.95
N MET A 322 28.39 11.86 6.00
CA MET A 322 27.07 12.37 5.68
C MET A 322 26.76 12.37 4.17
N LYS A 323 27.71 12.05 3.30
CA LYS A 323 27.49 11.90 1.84
C LYS A 323 27.39 10.43 1.40
N GLU A 324 27.60 9.49 2.33
CA GLU A 324 27.56 8.06 2.03
C GLU A 324 26.14 7.51 1.99
N GLN A 325 25.91 6.46 1.19
CA GLN A 325 24.62 5.76 1.08
C GLN A 325 24.14 5.19 2.42
N GLU A 326 25.06 4.76 3.28
CA GLU A 326 24.71 4.27 4.62
C GLU A 326 23.99 5.35 5.44
N PHE A 327 24.37 6.62 5.30
CA PHE A 327 23.70 7.72 5.98
C PHE A 327 22.30 7.97 5.42
N ALA A 328 22.12 7.94 4.10
CA ALA A 328 20.80 8.03 3.48
C ALA A 328 19.87 6.87 3.90
N ASN A 329 20.41 5.65 4.03
CA ASN A 329 19.66 4.50 4.53
C ASN A 329 19.25 4.70 5.99
N ALA A 330 20.16 5.15 6.86
CA ALA A 330 19.86 5.42 8.27
C ALA A 330 18.77 6.49 8.46
N LEU A 331 18.69 7.46 7.55
CA LEU A 331 17.60 8.43 7.53
C LEU A 331 16.29 7.81 6.98
N SER A 332 16.40 6.91 6.00
CA SER A 332 15.27 6.27 5.33
C SER A 332 14.60 5.17 6.17
N ASP A 333 15.35 4.44 6.99
CA ASP A 333 14.83 3.37 7.87
C ASP A 333 13.81 3.90 8.89
N SER A 334 13.87 5.19 9.18
CA SER A 334 12.93 5.88 10.09
C SER A 334 11.80 6.64 9.38
N LEU A 335 11.70 6.56 8.05
CA LEU A 335 10.57 7.12 7.31
C LEU A 335 9.35 6.21 7.45
N GLN A 336 8.23 6.77 7.90
CA GLN A 336 6.96 6.05 8.05
C GLN A 336 5.98 6.32 6.89
N THR A 337 6.45 6.73 5.71
CA THR A 337 5.53 7.24 4.68
C THR A 337 5.92 6.95 3.23
N ASP A 338 4.91 6.65 2.41
CA ASP A 338 4.99 6.24 0.99
C ASP A 338 5.42 7.33 -0.01
N TRP A 339 5.79 8.52 0.45
CA TRP A 339 5.90 9.72 -0.41
C TRP A 339 7.26 10.43 -0.38
N SER A 340 8.22 9.99 0.44
CA SER A 340 9.57 10.51 0.38
C SER A 340 10.63 9.45 0.66
N THR A 341 11.80 9.60 0.04
CA THR A 341 12.98 8.78 0.33
C THR A 341 14.21 9.68 0.36
N TRP A 342 15.16 9.38 1.24
CA TRP A 342 16.44 10.08 1.24
C TRP A 342 17.32 9.48 0.14
N MET A 343 17.62 10.27 -0.88
CA MET A 343 18.54 9.85 -1.94
C MET A 343 19.88 10.56 -1.78
N VAL A 344 20.96 9.80 -1.87
CA VAL A 344 22.31 10.35 -1.99
C VAL A 344 22.39 11.15 -3.27
N GLN A 345 22.89 12.38 -3.16
CA GLN A 345 23.23 13.19 -4.32
C GLN A 345 24.72 13.01 -4.64
N PRO A 346 25.12 12.94 -5.92
CA PRO A 346 26.54 12.93 -6.28
C PRO A 346 27.26 14.14 -5.67
N ASP A 347 28.29 13.88 -4.87
CA ASP A 347 29.13 14.87 -4.17
C ASP A 347 28.40 15.83 -3.20
N ASP A 348 27.14 15.57 -2.83
CA ASP A 348 26.34 16.41 -1.93
C ASP A 348 25.60 15.58 -0.86
N PHE A 349 25.04 16.25 0.15
CA PHE A 349 24.31 15.61 1.24
C PHE A 349 23.01 14.95 0.72
N PRO A 350 22.52 13.86 1.34
CA PRO A 350 21.26 13.23 0.96
C PRO A 350 20.13 14.23 0.96
N THR A 351 19.40 14.33 -0.14
CA THR A 351 18.23 15.19 -0.22
C THR A 351 16.98 14.34 -0.10
N LEU A 352 15.96 14.91 0.53
CA LEU A 352 14.65 14.30 0.51
C LEU A 352 14.09 14.38 -0.92
N THR A 353 13.86 13.23 -1.54
CA THR A 353 13.22 13.13 -2.85
C THR A 353 11.75 12.79 -2.63
N PHE A 354 10.87 13.59 -3.22
CA PHE A 354 9.43 13.41 -3.11
C PHE A 354 8.95 12.46 -4.19
N ILE A 355 8.34 11.36 -3.77
CA ILE A 355 7.69 10.38 -4.63
C ILE A 355 6.26 10.87 -4.85
N ILE A 356 5.93 11.29 -6.07
CA ILE A 356 4.58 11.71 -6.43
C ILE A 356 3.79 10.45 -6.80
N PRO A 357 2.82 10.01 -5.98
CA PRO A 357 1.98 8.86 -6.33
C PRO A 357 1.17 9.17 -7.58
N ALA A 358 0.93 8.15 -8.40
CA ALA A 358 0.10 8.27 -9.57
C ALA A 358 -1.33 8.74 -9.19
N PRO A 359 -1.92 9.68 -9.94
CA PRO A 359 -3.28 10.13 -9.68
C PRO A 359 -4.28 8.98 -9.78
N THR A 360 -5.33 9.03 -8.96
CA THR A 360 -6.36 7.99 -8.91
C THR A 360 -7.15 7.94 -10.22
N LEU A 361 -7.19 6.76 -10.84
CA LEU A 361 -8.05 6.52 -12.01
C LEU A 361 -9.50 6.29 -11.58
N THR A 362 -10.43 6.76 -12.42
CA THR A 362 -11.85 6.43 -12.24
C THR A 362 -12.15 5.12 -12.96
N VAL A 363 -12.34 4.05 -12.19
CA VAL A 363 -12.63 2.71 -12.69
C VAL A 363 -13.93 2.19 -12.05
N THR A 364 -14.81 1.62 -12.88
CA THR A 364 -15.98 0.87 -12.44
C THR A 364 -15.77 -0.62 -12.69
N ILE A 365 -15.99 -1.45 -11.68
CA ILE A 365 -15.84 -2.91 -11.77
C ILE A 365 -17.23 -3.56 -11.92
N SER A 366 -17.32 -4.55 -12.79
CA SER A 366 -18.51 -5.38 -13.00
C SER A 366 -18.14 -6.85 -13.26
N PRO A 367 -19.06 -7.80 -13.02
CA PRO A 367 -18.91 -9.18 -13.48
C PRO A 367 -18.57 -9.24 -14.98
N GLY A 368 -17.65 -10.12 -15.35
CA GLY A 368 -17.36 -10.35 -16.77
C GLY A 368 -18.41 -11.23 -17.45
N THR A 369 -18.17 -11.60 -18.71
CA THR A 369 -19.11 -12.45 -19.46
C THR A 369 -18.89 -13.93 -19.20
N ASP A 370 -17.66 -14.34 -18.92
CA ASP A 370 -17.29 -15.75 -18.69
C ASP A 370 -17.36 -16.06 -17.20
N ILE A 371 -17.74 -17.29 -16.83
CA ILE A 371 -17.78 -17.72 -15.42
C ILE A 371 -16.40 -17.52 -14.78
N GLY A 372 -16.37 -16.95 -13.58
CA GLY A 372 -15.14 -16.64 -12.84
C GLY A 372 -14.40 -15.39 -13.32
N SER A 373 -14.90 -14.68 -14.33
CA SER A 373 -14.26 -13.44 -14.83
C SER A 373 -14.80 -12.16 -14.21
N THR A 374 -13.99 -11.09 -14.26
CA THR A 374 -14.37 -9.71 -13.92
C THR A 374 -14.04 -8.77 -15.08
N GLN A 375 -14.59 -7.55 -15.07
CA GLN A 375 -14.33 -6.50 -16.05
C GLN A 375 -14.08 -5.17 -15.35
N ALA A 376 -13.10 -4.42 -15.85
CA ALA A 376 -12.84 -3.05 -15.45
C ALA A 376 -13.20 -2.07 -16.58
N LYS A 377 -14.14 -1.17 -16.30
CA LYS A 377 -14.47 -0.04 -17.17
C LYS A 377 -13.70 1.18 -16.71
N ILE A 378 -12.86 1.71 -17.59
CA ILE A 378 -11.95 2.81 -17.26
C ILE A 378 -12.47 4.09 -17.90
N THR A 379 -12.62 5.16 -17.13
CA THR A 379 -13.03 6.49 -17.61
C THR A 379 -11.95 7.51 -17.32
N GLY A 380 -11.30 8.06 -18.35
CA GLY A 380 -10.16 8.99 -18.24
C GLY A 380 -9.53 9.29 -19.60
N THR A 381 -8.61 10.26 -19.65
CA THR A 381 -7.87 10.63 -20.86
C THR A 381 -6.79 9.58 -21.13
N GLU A 382 -6.94 8.82 -22.20
CA GLU A 382 -5.95 7.83 -22.66
C GLU A 382 -4.57 8.48 -22.78
N THR A 383 -3.61 8.09 -21.93
CA THR A 383 -2.24 8.59 -22.04
C THR A 383 -1.36 7.69 -22.92
N SER A 384 -1.61 6.37 -23.01
CA SER A 384 -1.19 5.47 -24.11
C SER A 384 -1.68 4.00 -24.04
N LYS A 385 -1.76 3.37 -22.85
CA LYS A 385 -2.26 1.99 -22.68
C LYS A 385 -2.70 1.69 -21.23
N PHE A 386 -3.60 0.72 -21.05
CA PHE A 386 -3.95 0.20 -19.72
C PHE A 386 -3.29 -1.15 -19.45
N VAL A 387 -2.92 -1.38 -18.19
CA VAL A 387 -2.40 -2.67 -17.69
C VAL A 387 -3.21 -3.07 -16.46
N VAL A 388 -3.52 -4.36 -16.35
CA VAL A 388 -4.22 -4.92 -15.19
C VAL A 388 -3.38 -6.00 -14.53
N ASN A 389 -3.43 -6.07 -13.21
CA ASN A 389 -2.83 -7.17 -12.46
C ASN A 389 -3.74 -7.57 -11.29
N ILE A 390 -3.62 -8.81 -10.83
CA ILE A 390 -4.32 -9.29 -9.62
C ILE A 390 -3.32 -9.82 -8.61
N THR A 391 -3.38 -9.29 -7.38
CA THR A 391 -2.48 -9.63 -6.28
C THR A 391 -3.21 -10.13 -5.04
N ASP A 392 -2.46 -10.77 -4.15
CA ASP A 392 -2.97 -11.30 -2.87
C ASP A 392 -3.16 -10.23 -1.80
N SER A 393 -2.43 -9.12 -1.92
CA SER A 393 -2.42 -8.02 -0.95
C SER A 393 -2.55 -6.67 -1.64
N LEU A 394 -2.99 -5.69 -0.86
CA LEU A 394 -2.94 -4.27 -1.21
C LEU A 394 -1.50 -3.87 -1.57
N VAL A 395 -1.35 -2.98 -2.55
CA VAL A 395 -0.07 -2.34 -2.90
C VAL A 395 -0.14 -0.84 -2.67
N SER A 396 0.99 -0.18 -2.41
CA SER A 396 1.06 1.27 -2.42
C SER A 396 0.81 1.80 -3.84
N ALA A 397 0.28 3.02 -3.94
CA ALA A 397 0.14 3.66 -5.25
C ALA A 397 1.54 3.89 -5.84
N PRO A 398 1.80 3.43 -7.07
CA PRO A 398 3.11 3.58 -7.70
C PRO A 398 3.41 5.07 -7.99
N PRO A 399 4.68 5.48 -8.01
CA PRO A 399 5.10 6.81 -8.46
C PRO A 399 4.77 7.07 -9.93
N THR A 400 4.53 8.32 -10.30
CA THR A 400 4.34 8.73 -11.71
C THR A 400 5.56 8.52 -12.61
N SER A 401 6.73 8.30 -12.03
CA SER A 401 8.00 8.04 -12.73
C SER A 401 8.37 6.56 -12.82
N GLU A 402 7.61 5.68 -12.15
CA GLU A 402 7.89 4.25 -12.15
C GLU A 402 7.40 3.60 -13.44
N ASP A 403 8.10 2.56 -13.89
CA ASP A 403 7.63 1.73 -15.00
C ASP A 403 6.39 0.96 -14.55
N ALA A 404 5.32 0.99 -15.34
CA ALA A 404 4.17 0.14 -15.06
C ALA A 404 4.64 -1.32 -15.10
N SER A 405 4.47 -2.04 -13.98
CA SER A 405 5.07 -3.35 -13.74
C SER A 405 5.02 -4.26 -14.98
N THR A 406 6.19 -4.62 -15.51
CA THR A 406 6.34 -5.55 -16.65
C THR A 406 6.31 -7.02 -16.20
N SER A 407 5.99 -7.27 -14.93
CA SER A 407 6.04 -8.60 -14.32
C SER A 407 4.92 -8.82 -13.30
N GLY A 408 4.31 -10.00 -13.32
CA GLY A 408 3.29 -10.43 -12.36
C GLY A 408 2.62 -11.71 -12.86
N ASP A 409 2.31 -12.64 -11.96
CA ASP A 409 1.76 -13.96 -12.33
C ASP A 409 0.39 -13.87 -13.00
N ASN A 410 -0.36 -12.79 -12.75
CA ASN A 410 -1.72 -12.56 -13.25
C ASN A 410 -1.83 -11.29 -14.13
N LEU A 411 -0.72 -10.87 -14.74
CA LEU A 411 -0.64 -9.63 -15.52
C LEU A 411 -1.40 -9.72 -16.85
N VAL A 412 -2.15 -8.67 -17.18
CA VAL A 412 -2.80 -8.46 -18.48
C VAL A 412 -2.30 -7.13 -19.08
N ASP A 413 -1.43 -7.23 -20.09
CA ASP A 413 -0.85 -6.09 -20.82
C ASP A 413 -0.81 -6.39 -22.33
N PRO A 414 -1.48 -5.60 -23.19
CA PRO A 414 -2.37 -4.49 -22.84
C PRO A 414 -3.75 -4.98 -22.40
N TYR A 415 -4.36 -4.27 -21.45
CA TYR A 415 -5.76 -4.43 -21.10
C TYR A 415 -6.63 -3.48 -21.94
N THR A 416 -7.70 -4.03 -22.53
CA THR A 416 -8.74 -3.22 -23.20
C THR A 416 -9.91 -3.04 -22.24
N SER A 417 -10.37 -1.80 -22.03
CA SER A 417 -11.51 -1.51 -21.14
C SER A 417 -12.71 -2.40 -21.48
N GLU A 418 -13.38 -2.93 -20.45
CA GLU A 418 -14.52 -3.85 -20.54
C GLU A 418 -14.22 -5.25 -21.13
N SER A 419 -12.95 -5.61 -21.38
CA SER A 419 -12.58 -7.00 -21.73
C SER A 419 -12.51 -7.91 -20.49
N ASN A 420 -12.76 -9.21 -20.65
CA ASN A 420 -12.72 -10.15 -19.52
C ASN A 420 -11.30 -10.28 -18.94
N ILE A 421 -11.23 -10.18 -17.62
CA ILE A 421 -10.06 -10.56 -16.82
C ILE A 421 -10.42 -11.90 -16.18
N THR A 422 -9.61 -12.92 -16.42
CA THR A 422 -9.85 -14.30 -15.96
C THR A 422 -8.72 -14.80 -15.05
N THR A 423 -7.48 -14.44 -15.35
CA THR A 423 -6.31 -14.90 -14.60
C THR A 423 -6.26 -14.29 -13.20
N GLY A 424 -6.13 -15.12 -12.17
CA GLY A 424 -6.01 -14.70 -10.77
C GLY A 424 -7.28 -14.17 -10.11
N VAL A 425 -8.42 -14.12 -10.83
CA VAL A 425 -9.67 -13.59 -10.31
C VAL A 425 -10.24 -14.50 -9.23
N ALA A 426 -10.31 -13.98 -8.01
CA ALA A 426 -11.00 -14.61 -6.90
C ALA A 426 -11.43 -13.56 -5.88
N GLU A 427 -12.39 -13.91 -5.03
CA GLU A 427 -12.78 -13.05 -3.91
C GLU A 427 -11.58 -12.77 -2.99
N ASN A 428 -11.57 -11.58 -2.40
CA ASN A 428 -10.52 -11.07 -1.52
C ASN A 428 -9.16 -10.78 -2.17
N LYS A 429 -8.99 -11.06 -3.47
CA LYS A 429 -7.83 -10.60 -4.25
C LYS A 429 -7.97 -9.12 -4.62
N TYR A 430 -6.86 -8.48 -4.94
CA TYR A 430 -6.82 -7.06 -5.29
C TYR A 430 -6.61 -6.91 -6.79
N LEU A 431 -7.61 -6.37 -7.47
CA LEU A 431 -7.48 -5.93 -8.86
C LEU A 431 -6.81 -4.57 -8.89
N GLN A 432 -5.81 -4.44 -9.75
CA GLN A 432 -5.03 -3.24 -9.99
C GLN A 432 -5.19 -2.81 -11.44
N VAL A 433 -5.37 -1.52 -11.68
CA VAL A 433 -5.42 -0.93 -13.02
C VAL A 433 -4.41 0.20 -13.10
N TYR A 434 -3.55 0.15 -14.09
CA TYR A 434 -2.54 1.15 -14.38
C TYR A 434 -2.90 1.83 -15.70
N ASP A 435 -2.85 3.16 -15.71
CA ASP A 435 -2.73 3.95 -16.94
C ASP A 435 -1.24 4.20 -17.17
N VAL A 436 -0.79 3.95 -18.39
CA VAL A 436 0.62 3.96 -18.75
C VAL A 436 0.82 4.91 -19.92
N ASP A 437 1.74 5.85 -19.75
CA ASP A 437 2.07 6.86 -20.75
C ASP A 437 2.86 6.29 -21.94
N ALA A 438 3.13 7.13 -22.93
CA ALA A 438 3.85 6.76 -24.15
C ALA A 438 5.30 6.29 -23.91
N ASN A 439 5.86 6.57 -22.73
CA ASN A 439 7.21 6.19 -22.34
C ASN A 439 7.24 4.93 -21.46
N GLY A 440 6.08 4.32 -21.17
CA GLY A 440 5.97 3.15 -20.30
C GLY A 440 5.86 3.47 -18.81
N LYS A 441 5.65 4.74 -18.44
CA LYS A 441 5.56 5.19 -17.05
C LYS A 441 4.13 5.23 -16.54
N VAL A 442 3.94 5.02 -15.24
CA VAL A 442 2.60 5.09 -14.65
C VAL A 442 2.07 6.52 -14.69
N ALA A 443 0.95 6.72 -15.36
CA ALA A 443 0.24 7.99 -15.43
C ALA A 443 -1.01 8.04 -14.53
N GLY A 444 -1.49 6.89 -14.09
CA GLY A 444 -2.61 6.78 -13.16
C GLY A 444 -2.73 5.38 -12.57
N PHE A 445 -3.35 5.28 -11.40
CA PHE A 445 -3.51 4.01 -10.70
C PHE A 445 -4.90 3.86 -10.06
N TYR A 446 -5.42 2.64 -10.07
CA TYR A 446 -6.60 2.24 -9.33
C TYR A 446 -6.38 0.86 -8.73
N GLN A 447 -6.93 0.63 -7.54
CA GLN A 447 -7.02 -0.71 -6.98
C GLN A 447 -8.35 -0.92 -6.25
N LYS A 448 -8.81 -2.17 -6.22
CA LYS A 448 -9.99 -2.60 -5.48
C LYS A 448 -9.84 -4.06 -5.04
N GLN A 449 -10.23 -4.37 -3.81
CA GLN A 449 -10.44 -5.75 -3.39
C GLN A 449 -11.72 -6.31 -4.04
N LEU A 450 -11.59 -7.40 -4.77
CA LEU A 450 -12.70 -8.07 -5.44
C LEU A 450 -13.62 -8.76 -4.43
N VAL A 451 -14.92 -8.60 -4.64
CA VAL A 451 -15.98 -9.31 -3.91
C VAL A 451 -16.80 -10.19 -4.85
N ALA A 452 -17.61 -11.11 -4.31
CA ALA A 452 -18.46 -12.02 -5.09
C ALA A 452 -19.24 -11.33 -6.22
N SER A 453 -19.79 -10.13 -5.96
CA SER A 453 -20.61 -9.36 -6.91
C SER A 453 -19.81 -8.72 -8.04
N ASP A 454 -18.48 -8.69 -7.95
CA ASP A 454 -17.59 -8.20 -9.00
C ASP A 454 -17.22 -9.30 -10.00
N ILE A 455 -17.51 -10.56 -9.67
CA ILE A 455 -17.09 -11.75 -10.39
C ILE A 455 -18.33 -12.41 -10.98
N LYS A 456 -18.23 -12.90 -12.22
CA LYS A 456 -19.30 -13.63 -12.87
C LYS A 456 -19.51 -14.98 -12.19
N GLN A 457 -20.50 -15.02 -11.30
CA GLN A 457 -20.90 -16.25 -10.64
C GLN A 457 -21.60 -17.20 -11.62
N PRO A 458 -21.39 -18.53 -11.52
CA PRO A 458 -22.06 -19.47 -12.40
C PRO A 458 -23.50 -19.73 -11.92
N SER A 459 -24.47 -19.68 -12.84
CA SER A 459 -25.87 -20.06 -12.58
C SER A 459 -26.03 -21.59 -12.54
N TYR A 460 -27.18 -22.11 -12.08
CA TYR A 460 -27.43 -23.55 -11.91
C TYR A 460 -28.37 -24.12 -12.98
N TRP A 461 -28.14 -25.38 -13.38
CA TRP A 461 -29.03 -26.10 -14.30
C TRP A 461 -30.45 -26.27 -13.75
N LYS A 462 -30.62 -26.39 -12.42
CA LYS A 462 -31.95 -26.48 -11.77
C LYS A 462 -32.86 -25.26 -12.04
N ASP A 463 -32.26 -24.11 -12.36
CA ASP A 463 -32.96 -22.86 -12.66
C ASP A 463 -33.04 -22.61 -14.18
N ASN A 464 -32.43 -23.46 -15.01
CA ASN A 464 -32.21 -23.26 -16.45
C ASN A 464 -32.63 -24.49 -17.29
N ILE A 465 -33.67 -25.22 -16.89
CA ILE A 465 -34.20 -26.39 -17.62
C ILE A 465 -35.05 -26.02 -18.88
N GLY A 466 -35.14 -24.74 -19.22
CA GLY A 466 -35.93 -24.26 -20.35
C GLY A 466 -37.43 -24.58 -20.23
N SER A 467 -38.01 -25.16 -21.28
CA SER A 467 -39.44 -25.53 -21.35
C SER A 467 -39.72 -27.02 -21.10
N VAL A 468 -38.71 -27.78 -20.64
CA VAL A 468 -38.86 -29.21 -20.39
C VAL A 468 -39.81 -29.42 -19.20
N SER A 469 -40.85 -30.25 -19.41
CA SER A 469 -41.86 -30.57 -18.38
C SER A 469 -42.17 -32.07 -18.27
N SER A 470 -41.59 -32.89 -19.16
CA SER A 470 -41.69 -34.34 -19.14
C SER A 470 -40.59 -34.96 -20.00
N LEU A 471 -40.19 -36.19 -19.70
CA LEU A 471 -39.26 -36.96 -20.53
C LEU A 471 -40.01 -37.86 -21.52
N THR A 472 -39.40 -38.08 -22.69
CA THR A 472 -39.91 -39.05 -23.67
C THR A 472 -39.71 -40.46 -23.15
N GLY A 473 -40.75 -41.31 -23.20
CA GLY A 473 -40.72 -42.66 -22.64
C GLY A 473 -41.71 -42.84 -21.50
N SER A 474 -41.64 -43.98 -20.80
CA SER A 474 -42.53 -44.28 -19.66
C SER A 474 -41.79 -44.67 -18.39
N GLY A 475 -40.46 -44.62 -18.41
CA GLY A 475 -39.62 -45.03 -17.27
C GLY A 475 -39.66 -46.53 -16.95
N THR A 476 -40.21 -47.35 -17.85
CA THR A 476 -40.22 -48.81 -17.69
C THR A 476 -39.02 -49.42 -18.40
N GLU A 477 -38.60 -50.63 -18.03
CA GLU A 477 -37.48 -51.32 -18.70
C GLU A 477 -37.66 -51.44 -20.22
N ALA A 478 -38.89 -51.69 -20.68
CA ALA A 478 -39.20 -51.80 -22.11
C ALA A 478 -39.28 -50.44 -22.84
N LYS A 479 -39.49 -49.35 -22.10
CA LYS A 479 -39.58 -47.98 -22.62
C LYS A 479 -38.98 -47.00 -21.60
N PRO A 480 -37.63 -46.99 -21.47
CA PRO A 480 -36.93 -46.07 -20.57
C PRO A 480 -37.25 -44.61 -20.91
N TYR A 481 -37.05 -43.72 -19.95
CA TYR A 481 -37.02 -42.30 -20.23
C TYR A 481 -35.74 -41.97 -21.02
N GLN A 482 -35.91 -41.33 -22.16
CA GLN A 482 -34.83 -40.93 -23.06
C GLN A 482 -34.36 -39.54 -22.69
N ILE A 483 -33.04 -39.39 -22.60
CA ILE A 483 -32.38 -38.13 -22.31
C ILE A 483 -31.45 -37.82 -23.48
N SER A 484 -31.68 -36.66 -24.08
CA SER A 484 -30.96 -36.17 -25.26
C SER A 484 -30.34 -34.80 -25.03
N SER A 485 -30.75 -34.03 -24.01
CA SER A 485 -30.17 -32.71 -23.76
C SER A 485 -29.81 -32.47 -22.30
N ALA A 486 -29.02 -31.42 -22.08
CA ALA A 486 -28.66 -30.94 -20.74
C ALA A 486 -29.89 -30.53 -19.93
N GLU A 487 -30.87 -29.88 -20.56
CA GLU A 487 -32.14 -29.49 -19.95
C GLU A 487 -32.97 -30.70 -19.51
N GLU A 488 -33.02 -31.77 -20.33
CA GLU A 488 -33.73 -33.00 -20.00
C GLU A 488 -33.06 -33.74 -18.83
N LEU A 489 -31.73 -33.78 -18.80
CA LEU A 489 -30.98 -34.36 -17.68
C LEU A 489 -31.18 -33.53 -16.40
N ALA A 490 -31.16 -32.20 -16.50
CA ALA A 490 -31.40 -31.30 -15.39
C ALA A 490 -32.84 -31.42 -14.85
N PHE A 491 -33.82 -31.55 -15.74
CA PHE A 491 -35.21 -31.83 -15.37
C PHE A 491 -35.33 -33.17 -14.64
N MET A 492 -34.68 -34.24 -15.13
CA MET A 492 -34.62 -35.52 -14.42
C MET A 492 -34.04 -35.33 -13.01
N ALA A 493 -32.92 -34.63 -12.89
CA ALA A 493 -32.28 -34.37 -11.59
C ALA A 493 -33.24 -33.65 -10.64
N GLN A 494 -33.95 -32.63 -11.11
CA GLN A 494 -34.95 -31.89 -10.35
C GLN A 494 -36.08 -32.80 -9.84
N GLU A 495 -36.64 -33.64 -10.70
CA GLU A 495 -37.76 -34.53 -10.34
C GLU A 495 -37.35 -35.60 -9.33
N VAL A 496 -36.15 -36.16 -9.48
CA VAL A 496 -35.56 -37.08 -8.48
C VAL A 496 -35.33 -36.36 -7.15
N ASN A 497 -34.77 -35.15 -7.19
CA ASN A 497 -34.48 -34.35 -6.00
C ASN A 497 -35.74 -33.81 -5.31
N ALA A 498 -36.85 -33.68 -6.05
CA ALA A 498 -38.18 -33.39 -5.51
C ALA A 498 -38.85 -34.61 -4.86
N GLY A 499 -38.31 -35.82 -5.09
CA GLY A 499 -38.89 -37.07 -4.60
C GLY A 499 -40.16 -37.50 -5.36
N ASN A 500 -40.27 -37.12 -6.63
CA ASN A 500 -41.44 -37.47 -7.44
C ASN A 500 -41.54 -38.98 -7.64
N ALA A 501 -42.66 -39.57 -7.19
CA ALA A 501 -42.92 -41.00 -7.27
C ALA A 501 -42.90 -41.56 -8.71
N THR A 502 -43.17 -40.72 -9.71
CA THR A 502 -43.16 -41.10 -11.14
C THR A 502 -41.75 -41.51 -11.61
N TYR A 503 -40.74 -40.81 -11.11
CA TYR A 503 -39.34 -40.95 -11.53
C TYR A 503 -38.55 -41.88 -10.59
N LYS A 504 -39.15 -42.29 -9.47
CA LYS A 504 -38.57 -43.21 -8.50
C LYS A 504 -38.54 -44.64 -9.05
N GLY A 505 -37.37 -45.28 -9.03
CA GLY A 505 -37.21 -46.64 -9.56
C GLY A 505 -37.31 -46.78 -11.08
N ALA A 506 -37.43 -45.66 -11.81
CA ALA A 506 -37.61 -45.67 -13.27
C ALA A 506 -36.31 -46.03 -14.02
N TYR A 507 -36.46 -46.40 -15.29
CA TYR A 507 -35.38 -46.67 -16.23
C TYR A 507 -35.10 -45.44 -17.09
N TYR A 508 -33.84 -45.10 -17.27
CA TYR A 508 -33.35 -43.95 -18.03
C TYR A 508 -32.27 -44.42 -19.01
N GLU A 509 -32.26 -43.83 -20.21
CA GLU A 509 -31.19 -44.05 -21.19
C GLU A 509 -30.74 -42.74 -21.82
N LEU A 510 -29.42 -42.59 -22.01
CA LEU A 510 -28.90 -41.54 -22.87
C LEU A 510 -29.08 -41.94 -24.34
N THR A 511 -29.39 -40.94 -25.17
CA THR A 511 -29.52 -41.11 -26.62
C THR A 511 -28.41 -40.41 -27.41
N GLN A 512 -27.65 -39.54 -26.74
CA GLN A 512 -26.46 -38.87 -27.25
C GLN A 512 -25.59 -38.39 -26.09
N ASP A 513 -24.38 -37.90 -26.42
CA ASP A 513 -23.50 -37.24 -25.46
C ASP A 513 -24.11 -35.90 -25.00
N ILE A 514 -23.88 -35.52 -23.75
CA ILE A 514 -24.41 -34.30 -23.13
C ILE A 514 -23.25 -33.44 -22.64
N ASP A 515 -23.33 -32.14 -22.91
CA ASP A 515 -22.39 -31.13 -22.41
C ASP A 515 -23.11 -30.21 -21.40
N LEU A 516 -22.57 -30.10 -20.19
CA LEU A 516 -23.15 -29.31 -19.10
C LEU A 516 -22.44 -27.97 -18.84
N VAL A 517 -21.53 -27.52 -19.72
CA VAL A 517 -20.67 -26.32 -19.52
C VAL A 517 -21.40 -25.02 -19.17
N ALA A 518 -22.66 -24.86 -19.57
CA ALA A 518 -23.39 -23.59 -19.42
C ALA A 518 -23.68 -23.21 -17.96
N HIS A 519 -23.83 -24.19 -17.07
CA HIS A 519 -24.32 -23.98 -15.70
C HIS A 519 -23.72 -24.98 -14.71
N GLN A 520 -23.70 -24.63 -13.43
CA GLN A 520 -23.35 -25.57 -12.37
C GLN A 520 -24.35 -26.71 -12.27
N TRP A 521 -23.83 -27.88 -11.95
CA TRP A 521 -24.59 -29.09 -11.73
C TRP A 521 -25.12 -29.19 -10.31
N THR A 522 -26.36 -29.65 -10.16
CA THR A 522 -26.89 -30.11 -8.88
C THR A 522 -26.96 -31.63 -8.92
N PRO A 523 -26.29 -32.35 -8.00
CA PRO A 523 -26.23 -33.81 -8.05
C PRO A 523 -27.62 -34.47 -8.12
N ILE A 524 -27.73 -35.55 -8.89
CA ILE A 524 -28.94 -36.38 -8.95
C ILE A 524 -29.00 -37.21 -7.67
N GLY A 525 -30.02 -36.96 -6.84
CA GLY A 525 -30.23 -37.67 -5.60
C GLY A 525 -29.59 -36.98 -4.39
N ILE A 526 -30.22 -35.92 -3.86
CA ILE A 526 -29.75 -35.17 -2.68
C ILE A 526 -30.31 -35.75 -1.37
N TYR A 527 -29.61 -36.72 -0.77
CA TYR A 527 -30.03 -37.31 0.51
C TYR A 527 -29.83 -36.35 1.69
N GLY A 528 -30.90 -35.61 2.04
CA GLY A 528 -31.01 -34.79 3.25
C GLY A 528 -31.74 -35.49 4.40
N GLY A 529 -31.69 -36.82 4.48
CA GLY A 529 -32.48 -37.63 5.42
C GLY A 529 -33.83 -38.15 4.87
N ASP A 530 -34.16 -37.82 3.62
CA ASP A 530 -35.35 -38.33 2.92
C ASP A 530 -34.94 -39.29 1.80
N PHE A 531 -35.24 -40.58 1.98
CA PHE A 531 -34.96 -41.63 1.00
C PHE A 531 -35.80 -41.52 -0.28
N ASN A 532 -36.81 -40.65 -0.34
CA ASN A 532 -37.52 -40.40 -1.60
C ASN A 532 -36.71 -39.53 -2.56
N LYS A 533 -35.75 -38.77 -2.04
CA LYS A 533 -34.88 -37.89 -2.83
C LYS A 533 -33.58 -38.56 -3.27
N THR A 534 -33.46 -39.88 -3.12
CA THR A 534 -32.29 -40.64 -3.59
C THR A 534 -32.52 -41.13 -5.00
N PHE A 535 -31.44 -41.32 -5.76
CA PHE A 535 -31.56 -42.01 -7.03
C PHE A 535 -31.75 -43.51 -6.78
N SER A 536 -32.89 -44.05 -7.21
CA SER A 536 -33.26 -45.47 -7.02
C SER A 536 -33.58 -46.18 -8.35
N GLY A 537 -33.37 -45.50 -9.47
CA GLY A 537 -33.66 -46.01 -10.81
C GLY A 537 -32.54 -46.81 -11.44
N HIS A 538 -32.67 -47.05 -12.73
CA HIS A 538 -31.66 -47.66 -13.59
C HIS A 538 -31.26 -46.65 -14.65
N PHE A 539 -30.01 -46.18 -14.63
CA PHE A 539 -29.48 -45.24 -15.59
C PHE A 539 -28.48 -45.94 -16.50
N ASP A 540 -28.81 -46.11 -17.77
CA ASP A 540 -27.93 -46.69 -18.77
C ASP A 540 -27.42 -45.58 -19.70
N GLY A 541 -26.14 -45.25 -19.61
CA GLY A 541 -25.52 -44.26 -20.47
C GLY A 541 -25.43 -44.70 -21.93
N LYS A 542 -25.70 -45.97 -22.27
CA LYS A 542 -25.59 -46.51 -23.64
C LYS A 542 -24.22 -46.21 -24.29
N LYS A 543 -23.17 -46.06 -23.48
CA LYS A 543 -21.79 -45.68 -23.85
C LYS A 543 -21.63 -44.22 -24.29
N HIS A 544 -22.60 -43.37 -24.00
CA HIS A 544 -22.49 -41.92 -24.16
C HIS A 544 -21.75 -41.27 -22.99
N ASN A 545 -21.30 -40.05 -23.23
CA ASN A 545 -20.57 -39.24 -22.27
C ASN A 545 -21.39 -38.06 -21.76
N ILE A 546 -21.15 -37.66 -20.51
CA ILE A 546 -21.60 -36.39 -19.96
C ILE A 546 -20.37 -35.57 -19.55
N SER A 547 -20.15 -34.44 -20.21
CA SER A 547 -18.93 -33.64 -20.04
C SER A 547 -19.18 -32.32 -19.32
N ASN A 548 -18.11 -31.71 -18.82
CA ASN A 548 -18.13 -30.36 -18.22
C ASN A 548 -19.09 -30.25 -17.02
N ILE A 549 -19.09 -31.26 -16.14
CA ILE A 549 -19.89 -31.26 -14.92
C ILE A 549 -19.17 -30.42 -13.86
N TYR A 550 -19.56 -29.14 -13.73
CA TYR A 550 -19.03 -28.24 -12.71
C TYR A 550 -19.88 -28.25 -11.44
N ILE A 551 -19.29 -28.57 -10.30
CA ILE A 551 -19.93 -28.41 -8.98
C ILE A 551 -19.00 -27.59 -8.08
N GLY A 552 -19.36 -26.34 -7.82
CA GLY A 552 -18.47 -25.39 -7.19
C GLY A 552 -17.27 -25.02 -8.08
N THR A 553 -16.52 -24.03 -7.63
CA THR A 553 -15.28 -23.55 -8.27
C THR A 553 -14.23 -23.30 -7.19
N GLU A 554 -12.97 -23.09 -7.56
CA GLU A 554 -11.95 -22.72 -6.58
C GLU A 554 -12.31 -21.45 -5.80
N SER A 555 -12.87 -20.44 -6.49
CA SER A 555 -13.28 -19.15 -5.93
C SER A 555 -14.63 -19.19 -5.20
N SER A 556 -15.50 -20.13 -5.55
CA SER A 556 -16.81 -20.34 -4.92
C SER A 556 -17.08 -21.85 -4.81
N PRO A 557 -16.46 -22.55 -3.84
CA PRO A 557 -16.67 -23.97 -3.64
C PRO A 557 -18.11 -24.29 -3.22
N ASP A 558 -18.57 -25.51 -3.48
CA ASP A 558 -19.84 -25.98 -2.93
C ASP A 558 -19.78 -26.07 -1.40
N THR A 559 -20.78 -25.50 -0.73
CA THR A 559 -20.95 -25.49 0.73
C THR A 559 -22.30 -26.06 1.16
N GLU A 560 -23.08 -26.64 0.24
CA GLU A 560 -24.47 -26.99 0.49
C GLU A 560 -24.70 -28.51 0.52
N HIS A 561 -23.85 -29.28 -0.17
CA HIS A 561 -24.12 -30.68 -0.45
C HIS A 561 -23.10 -31.62 0.19
N ARG A 562 -23.62 -32.56 0.97
CA ARG A 562 -22.82 -33.63 1.57
C ARG A 562 -22.42 -34.73 0.58
N TYR A 563 -23.17 -34.96 -0.49
CA TYR A 563 -22.91 -36.02 -1.45
C TYR A 563 -22.83 -35.43 -2.85
N LEU A 564 -21.66 -35.53 -3.47
CA LEU A 564 -21.29 -34.77 -4.66
C LEU A 564 -20.81 -35.69 -5.78
N GLY A 565 -21.20 -35.37 -7.01
CA GLY A 565 -20.98 -36.15 -8.23
C GLY A 565 -22.05 -35.84 -9.28
N LEU A 566 -22.01 -36.51 -10.44
CA LEU A 566 -23.19 -36.54 -11.33
C LEU A 566 -24.42 -36.99 -10.52
N PHE A 567 -24.25 -38.05 -9.73
CA PHE A 567 -25.19 -38.50 -8.71
C PHE A 567 -24.69 -38.15 -7.31
N GLY A 568 -25.59 -37.71 -6.42
CA GLY A 568 -25.25 -37.49 -5.02
C GLY A 568 -25.28 -38.82 -4.26
N TYR A 569 -26.48 -39.32 -4.02
CA TYR A 569 -26.74 -40.53 -3.26
C TYR A 569 -27.59 -41.51 -4.07
N SER A 570 -26.99 -42.64 -4.44
CA SER A 570 -27.61 -43.67 -5.28
C SER A 570 -27.82 -44.97 -4.50
N VAL A 571 -29.03 -45.52 -4.61
CA VAL A 571 -29.40 -46.89 -4.23
C VAL A 571 -29.79 -47.74 -5.44
N GLY A 572 -29.69 -47.18 -6.66
CA GLY A 572 -30.08 -47.79 -7.92
C GLY A 572 -28.89 -48.32 -8.73
N THR A 573 -29.09 -48.47 -10.04
CA THR A 573 -28.07 -48.95 -10.99
C THR A 573 -27.62 -47.82 -11.91
N ILE A 574 -26.31 -47.66 -12.08
CA ILE A 574 -25.67 -46.75 -13.04
C ILE A 574 -24.75 -47.60 -13.93
N ASP A 575 -24.96 -47.57 -15.25
CA ASP A 575 -24.26 -48.45 -16.20
C ASP A 575 -23.85 -47.70 -17.46
N ASN A 576 -22.77 -48.15 -18.11
CA ASN A 576 -22.30 -47.74 -19.43
C ASN A 576 -22.19 -46.23 -19.67
N ILE A 577 -21.58 -45.47 -18.76
CA ILE A 577 -21.42 -44.01 -18.90
C ILE A 577 -19.98 -43.54 -18.65
N GLY A 578 -19.52 -42.60 -19.48
CA GLY A 578 -18.34 -41.78 -19.19
C GLY A 578 -18.74 -40.41 -18.65
N VAL A 579 -18.07 -39.90 -17.61
CA VAL A 579 -18.30 -38.53 -17.14
C VAL A 579 -17.00 -37.75 -16.96
N ASP A 580 -17.04 -36.47 -17.29
CA ASP A 580 -15.95 -35.52 -17.05
C ASP A 580 -16.39 -34.45 -16.06
N VAL A 581 -15.65 -34.32 -14.95
CA VAL A 581 -16.09 -33.55 -13.78
C VAL A 581 -15.06 -32.52 -13.30
N HIS A 582 -15.57 -31.42 -12.75
CA HIS A 582 -14.79 -30.45 -11.99
C HIS A 582 -15.54 -30.14 -10.70
N ILE A 583 -15.15 -30.78 -9.60
CA ILE A 583 -15.84 -30.70 -8.31
C ILE A 583 -14.92 -30.02 -7.30
N VAL A 584 -15.35 -28.90 -6.73
CA VAL A 584 -14.66 -28.22 -5.63
C VAL A 584 -15.67 -27.96 -4.52
N SER A 585 -15.45 -28.54 -3.34
CA SER A 585 -16.32 -28.34 -2.18
C SER A 585 -15.54 -28.00 -0.93
N SER A 586 -16.05 -27.06 -0.14
CA SER A 586 -15.54 -26.74 1.19
C SER A 586 -16.45 -27.27 2.31
N GLU A 587 -17.45 -28.07 1.98
CA GLU A 587 -18.38 -28.65 2.95
C GLU A 587 -17.68 -29.70 3.83
N ASN A 588 -17.91 -29.64 5.13
CA ASN A 588 -17.33 -30.61 6.07
C ASN A 588 -18.05 -31.97 5.94
N MET A 589 -17.29 -33.07 6.09
CA MET A 589 -17.81 -34.44 5.99
C MET A 589 -18.48 -34.76 4.64
N ALA A 590 -18.05 -34.06 3.59
CA ALA A 590 -18.55 -34.26 2.24
C ALA A 590 -17.98 -35.55 1.63
N ASN A 591 -18.82 -36.26 0.87
CA ASN A 591 -18.48 -37.44 0.10
C ASN A 591 -18.51 -37.07 -1.39
N LEU A 592 -17.34 -36.92 -1.99
CA LEU A 592 -17.16 -36.54 -3.39
C LEU A 592 -16.80 -37.77 -4.20
N GLY A 593 -17.59 -38.07 -5.22
CA GLY A 593 -17.21 -39.01 -6.27
C GLY A 593 -17.63 -38.46 -7.62
N GLY A 594 -16.75 -38.50 -8.62
CA GLY A 594 -17.08 -37.87 -9.91
C GLY A 594 -18.36 -38.42 -10.53
N LEU A 595 -18.57 -39.73 -10.45
CA LEU A 595 -19.82 -40.34 -10.86
C LEU A 595 -20.87 -40.32 -9.74
N VAL A 596 -20.49 -40.72 -8.51
CA VAL A 596 -21.42 -40.76 -7.38
C VAL A 596 -20.80 -40.40 -6.03
N GLY A 597 -21.44 -39.51 -5.28
CA GLY A 597 -21.00 -39.19 -3.91
C GLY A 597 -21.07 -40.42 -2.97
N SER A 598 -22.20 -41.14 -2.98
CA SER A 598 -22.39 -42.37 -2.21
C SER A 598 -23.19 -43.43 -2.99
N CYS A 599 -22.56 -44.58 -3.23
CA CYS A 599 -23.21 -45.81 -3.69
C CYS A 599 -23.67 -46.60 -2.46
N ALA A 600 -24.93 -46.44 -2.05
CA ALA A 600 -25.26 -46.44 -0.63
C ALA A 600 -26.03 -47.66 -0.09
N PHE A 601 -26.24 -48.70 -0.89
CA PHE A 601 -26.95 -49.91 -0.47
C PHE A 601 -26.35 -51.15 -1.12
N SER A 602 -26.52 -52.34 -0.53
CA SER A 602 -25.98 -53.58 -1.09
C SER A 602 -26.57 -53.98 -2.46
N GLY A 603 -27.69 -53.37 -2.84
CA GLY A 603 -28.29 -53.49 -4.18
C GLY A 603 -27.93 -52.36 -5.16
N ALA A 604 -27.19 -51.34 -4.71
CA ALA A 604 -26.72 -50.27 -5.57
C ALA A 604 -25.56 -50.78 -6.44
N THR A 605 -25.58 -50.46 -7.74
CA THR A 605 -24.53 -50.95 -8.65
C THR A 605 -24.02 -49.88 -9.60
N ILE A 606 -22.69 -49.89 -9.81
CA ILE A 606 -22.01 -49.10 -10.84
C ILE A 606 -21.26 -50.07 -11.76
N LYS A 607 -21.52 -49.99 -13.06
CA LYS A 607 -20.95 -50.93 -14.03
C LYS A 607 -20.46 -50.21 -15.28
N ASN A 608 -19.39 -50.72 -15.88
CA ASN A 608 -18.91 -50.33 -17.21
C ASN A 608 -18.77 -48.80 -17.39
N SER A 609 -18.35 -48.09 -16.35
CA SER A 609 -18.39 -46.62 -16.32
C SER A 609 -17.01 -46.03 -16.00
N TYR A 610 -16.77 -44.80 -16.45
CA TYR A 610 -15.49 -44.14 -16.19
C TYR A 610 -15.63 -42.66 -15.85
N VAL A 611 -14.64 -42.13 -15.14
CA VAL A 611 -14.57 -40.70 -14.78
C VAL A 611 -13.23 -40.10 -15.21
N THR A 612 -13.28 -38.89 -15.77
CA THR A 612 -12.14 -37.97 -15.98
C THR A 612 -12.37 -36.65 -15.25
N GLY A 613 -11.34 -35.79 -15.21
CA GLY A 613 -11.44 -34.44 -14.63
C GLY A 613 -10.77 -34.28 -13.27
N SER A 614 -11.33 -33.45 -12.39
CA SER A 614 -10.71 -33.06 -11.12
C SER A 614 -11.71 -33.00 -9.96
N ILE A 615 -11.30 -33.48 -8.79
CA ILE A 615 -12.10 -33.50 -7.56
C ILE A 615 -11.26 -32.94 -6.41
N GLU A 616 -11.76 -31.88 -5.76
CA GLU A 616 -11.11 -31.25 -4.61
C GLU A 616 -12.10 -31.10 -3.43
N ALA A 617 -11.77 -31.74 -2.31
CA ALA A 617 -12.47 -31.58 -1.04
C ALA A 617 -11.63 -30.75 -0.06
N LYS A 618 -12.09 -29.54 0.26
CA LYS A 618 -11.45 -28.59 1.19
C LYS A 618 -12.00 -28.67 2.62
N GLY A 619 -13.13 -29.34 2.82
CA GLY A 619 -13.77 -29.49 4.13
C GLY A 619 -13.14 -30.58 5.00
N ASN A 620 -13.28 -30.46 6.32
CA ASN A 620 -12.73 -31.42 7.28
C ASN A 620 -13.47 -32.77 7.22
N PHE A 621 -12.76 -33.88 7.47
CA PHE A 621 -13.30 -35.26 7.46
C PHE A 621 -13.93 -35.70 6.14
N SER A 622 -13.61 -35.02 5.04
CA SER A 622 -14.17 -35.33 3.72
C SER A 622 -13.60 -36.63 3.17
N VAL A 623 -14.41 -37.26 2.30
CA VAL A 623 -14.09 -38.50 1.60
C VAL A 623 -14.18 -38.21 0.11
N ALA A 624 -13.10 -38.43 -0.64
CA ALA A 624 -13.07 -38.22 -2.08
C ALA A 624 -12.57 -39.47 -2.81
N GLY A 625 -13.28 -39.84 -3.87
CA GLY A 625 -12.83 -40.88 -4.80
C GLY A 625 -13.03 -40.47 -6.25
N GLY A 626 -12.13 -40.88 -7.14
CA GLY A 626 -12.25 -40.52 -8.56
C GLY A 626 -13.59 -40.97 -9.19
N LEU A 627 -14.09 -42.15 -8.84
CA LEU A 627 -15.40 -42.65 -9.28
C LEU A 627 -16.49 -42.41 -8.22
N ALA A 628 -16.22 -42.86 -7.00
CA ALA A 628 -17.19 -42.81 -5.91
C ALA A 628 -16.58 -42.29 -4.60
N GLY A 629 -17.28 -41.42 -3.88
CA GLY A 629 -16.84 -41.01 -2.55
C GLY A 629 -16.90 -42.19 -1.57
N PHE A 630 -18.11 -42.71 -1.37
CA PHE A 630 -18.37 -43.86 -0.51
C PHE A 630 -19.02 -45.02 -1.27
N ASN A 631 -18.56 -46.25 -1.05
CA ASN A 631 -19.14 -47.44 -1.65
C ASN A 631 -19.61 -48.46 -0.60
N LEU A 632 -20.91 -48.76 -0.60
CA LEU A 632 -21.56 -49.88 0.11
C LEU A 632 -22.13 -50.93 -0.86
N GLY A 633 -22.19 -50.61 -2.16
CA GLY A 633 -22.76 -51.45 -3.21
C GLY A 633 -21.70 -52.23 -4.00
N GLU A 634 -22.00 -52.51 -5.26
CA GLU A 634 -21.09 -53.19 -6.20
C GLU A 634 -20.55 -52.19 -7.25
N ILE A 635 -19.23 -52.11 -7.39
CA ILE A 635 -18.55 -51.41 -8.48
C ILE A 635 -17.85 -52.45 -9.34
N ASN A 636 -18.17 -52.50 -10.63
CA ASN A 636 -17.68 -53.54 -11.54
C ASN A 636 -17.23 -52.93 -12.87
N ASN A 637 -16.12 -53.39 -13.44
CA ASN A 637 -15.62 -52.98 -14.75
C ASN A 637 -15.56 -51.45 -14.93
N SER A 638 -15.11 -50.71 -13.91
CA SER A 638 -15.16 -49.25 -13.91
C SER A 638 -13.80 -48.62 -13.61
N CYS A 639 -13.59 -47.37 -14.03
CA CYS A 639 -12.30 -46.72 -13.80
C CYS A 639 -12.39 -45.21 -13.54
N SER A 640 -11.29 -44.65 -13.05
CA SER A 640 -11.13 -43.20 -12.96
C SER A 640 -9.72 -42.76 -13.32
N THR A 641 -9.62 -41.71 -14.11
CA THR A 641 -8.37 -40.98 -14.37
C THR A 641 -8.41 -39.57 -13.77
N ALA A 642 -9.44 -39.26 -12.97
CA ALA A 642 -9.58 -37.95 -12.37
C ALA A 642 -8.54 -37.71 -11.28
N SER A 643 -8.03 -36.48 -11.17
CA SER A 643 -7.20 -36.08 -10.04
C SER A 643 -8.07 -35.92 -8.79
N VAL A 644 -7.55 -36.34 -7.64
CA VAL A 644 -8.26 -36.28 -6.36
C VAL A 644 -7.42 -35.57 -5.33
N ILE A 645 -7.94 -34.48 -4.78
CA ILE A 645 -7.30 -33.68 -3.73
C ILE A 645 -8.21 -33.65 -2.51
N VAL A 646 -7.66 -33.99 -1.34
CA VAL A 646 -8.32 -33.73 -0.05
C VAL A 646 -7.43 -32.83 0.81
N SER A 647 -7.92 -31.65 1.14
CA SER A 647 -7.20 -30.62 1.90
C SER A 647 -7.81 -30.52 3.30
N THR A 648 -7.08 -30.94 4.33
CA THR A 648 -7.51 -30.86 5.73
C THR A 648 -6.90 -29.62 6.40
N GLY A 649 -7.73 -28.83 7.10
CA GLY A 649 -7.29 -27.56 7.70
C GLY A 649 -6.62 -27.67 9.07
N ALA A 650 -6.65 -28.84 9.72
CA ALA A 650 -6.11 -29.04 11.07
C ALA A 650 -5.67 -30.49 11.33
N MET A 651 -4.67 -30.66 12.21
CA MET A 651 -4.21 -31.98 12.71
C MET A 651 -5.36 -32.73 13.39
N GLY A 652 -5.49 -34.03 13.13
CA GLY A 652 -6.52 -34.91 13.71
C GLY A 652 -7.82 -35.04 12.90
N ASN A 653 -7.95 -34.36 11.76
CA ASN A 653 -9.11 -34.47 10.87
C ASN A 653 -8.81 -35.46 9.74
N GLU A 654 -9.04 -36.76 9.97
CA GLU A 654 -8.71 -37.82 9.01
C GLU A 654 -9.64 -37.79 7.77
N ALA A 655 -9.18 -37.17 6.67
CA ALA A 655 -9.82 -37.27 5.36
C ALA A 655 -9.42 -38.58 4.64
N LYS A 656 -10.21 -39.00 3.64
CA LYS A 656 -9.95 -40.22 2.87
C LYS A 656 -9.93 -39.90 1.38
N ALA A 657 -8.85 -40.26 0.69
CA ALA A 657 -8.71 -40.07 -0.75
C ALA A 657 -8.35 -41.38 -1.45
N GLY A 658 -9.13 -41.75 -2.47
CA GLY A 658 -8.83 -42.89 -3.32
C GLY A 658 -8.88 -42.55 -4.80
N GLY A 659 -8.00 -43.15 -5.59
CA GLY A 659 -8.03 -42.94 -7.05
C GLY A 659 -9.35 -43.38 -7.69
N LEU A 660 -9.98 -44.45 -7.18
CA LEU A 660 -11.31 -44.90 -7.60
C LEU A 660 -12.37 -44.62 -6.53
N VAL A 661 -12.12 -45.04 -5.29
CA VAL A 661 -13.10 -44.94 -4.20
C VAL A 661 -12.48 -44.34 -2.95
N GLY A 662 -13.08 -43.32 -2.36
CA GLY A 662 -12.57 -42.75 -1.11
C GLY A 662 -12.63 -43.73 0.06
N ASP A 663 -13.82 -44.29 0.32
CA ASP A 663 -14.04 -45.29 1.36
C ASP A 663 -14.94 -46.43 0.86
N ASN A 664 -14.42 -47.65 0.90
CA ASN A 664 -15.07 -48.86 0.42
C ASN A 664 -15.48 -49.79 1.57
N SER A 665 -16.77 -50.06 1.65
CA SER A 665 -17.40 -51.11 2.45
C SER A 665 -18.21 -52.10 1.60
N GLY A 666 -18.27 -51.89 0.28
CA GLY A 666 -18.91 -52.75 -0.71
C GLY A 666 -17.94 -53.64 -1.49
N VAL A 667 -18.37 -54.14 -2.64
CA VAL A 667 -17.55 -54.98 -3.53
C VAL A 667 -17.01 -54.14 -4.68
N ILE A 668 -15.71 -54.23 -4.92
CA ILE A 668 -15.06 -53.67 -6.12
C ILE A 668 -14.50 -54.82 -6.94
N ASN A 669 -14.82 -54.87 -8.23
CA ASN A 669 -14.35 -55.90 -9.13
C ASN A 669 -13.87 -55.33 -10.47
N ASN A 670 -12.77 -55.86 -11.01
CA ASN A 670 -12.26 -55.53 -12.36
C ASN A 670 -12.16 -54.02 -12.63
N SER A 671 -11.62 -53.26 -11.69
CA SER A 671 -11.67 -51.79 -11.73
C SER A 671 -10.30 -51.17 -11.49
N TYR A 672 -10.07 -49.97 -12.03
CA TYR A 672 -8.74 -49.34 -11.94
C TYR A 672 -8.77 -47.82 -11.79
N ALA A 673 -7.69 -47.26 -11.25
CA ALA A 673 -7.49 -45.81 -11.20
C ALA A 673 -6.09 -45.40 -11.64
N THR A 674 -5.98 -44.26 -12.32
CA THR A 674 -4.69 -43.74 -12.81
C THR A 674 -4.45 -42.26 -12.55
N GLY A 675 -5.43 -41.52 -12.03
CA GLY A 675 -5.29 -40.10 -11.72
C GLY A 675 -4.46 -39.85 -10.46
N ASP A 676 -3.85 -38.66 -10.40
CA ASP A 676 -2.98 -38.25 -9.29
C ASP A 676 -3.80 -38.02 -8.02
N ILE A 677 -3.24 -38.37 -6.86
CA ILE A 677 -3.94 -38.26 -5.58
C ILE A 677 -3.09 -37.48 -4.58
N THR A 678 -3.65 -36.39 -4.06
CA THR A 678 -3.02 -35.55 -3.04
C THR A 678 -3.86 -35.54 -1.78
N GLY A 679 -3.23 -35.82 -0.63
CA GLY A 679 -3.88 -35.74 0.68
C GLY A 679 -3.16 -34.79 1.62
N GLY A 680 -3.93 -34.00 2.36
CA GLY A 680 -3.45 -33.15 3.44
C GLY A 680 -3.05 -33.94 4.70
N HIS A 681 -2.76 -33.22 5.77
CA HIS A 681 -2.32 -33.80 7.04
C HIS A 681 -3.28 -34.88 7.56
N ASP A 682 -2.71 -35.99 8.05
CA ASP A 682 -3.41 -37.14 8.62
C ASP A 682 -4.43 -37.84 7.69
N SER A 683 -4.36 -37.62 6.37
CA SER A 683 -5.28 -38.24 5.41
C SER A 683 -4.92 -39.70 5.10
N LYS A 684 -5.94 -40.54 4.92
CA LYS A 684 -5.82 -41.89 4.37
C LYS A 684 -5.86 -41.83 2.84
N VAL A 685 -4.71 -42.02 2.20
CA VAL A 685 -4.56 -41.90 0.74
C VAL A 685 -4.22 -43.27 0.14
N GLY A 686 -4.92 -43.68 -0.91
CA GLY A 686 -4.63 -44.93 -1.61
C GLY A 686 -4.87 -44.86 -3.13
N GLY A 687 -3.94 -45.41 -3.90
CA GLY A 687 -3.95 -45.38 -5.37
C GLY A 687 -5.23 -45.90 -6.02
N LEU A 688 -5.92 -46.87 -5.39
CA LEU A 688 -7.24 -47.35 -5.80
C LEU A 688 -8.33 -46.95 -4.81
N VAL A 689 -8.12 -47.24 -3.53
CA VAL A 689 -9.08 -46.98 -2.45
C VAL A 689 -8.38 -46.33 -1.26
N GLY A 690 -8.95 -45.26 -0.71
CA GLY A 690 -8.40 -44.59 0.49
C GLY A 690 -8.54 -45.42 1.76
N LEU A 691 -9.75 -45.91 2.05
CA LEU A 691 -10.02 -46.85 3.13
C LEU A 691 -10.84 -48.04 2.61
N ASN A 692 -10.40 -49.27 2.89
CA ASN A 692 -11.11 -50.47 2.48
C ASN A 692 -11.46 -51.38 3.67
N SER A 693 -12.75 -51.71 3.79
CA SER A 693 -13.31 -52.60 4.82
C SER A 693 -14.00 -53.84 4.23
N SER A 694 -13.90 -54.05 2.91
CA SER A 694 -14.60 -55.14 2.21
C SER A 694 -13.81 -55.69 1.02
N THR A 695 -14.46 -56.36 0.07
CA THR A 695 -13.80 -57.16 -0.97
C THR A 695 -13.40 -56.31 -2.17
N ILE A 696 -12.14 -56.46 -2.59
CA ILE A 696 -11.62 -55.98 -3.87
C ILE A 696 -11.09 -57.18 -4.65
N ALA A 697 -11.64 -57.43 -5.82
CA ALA A 697 -11.17 -58.44 -6.76
C ALA A 697 -10.68 -57.75 -8.05
N ASN A 698 -9.48 -58.11 -8.53
CA ASN A 698 -8.91 -57.55 -9.77
C ASN A 698 -8.92 -56.00 -9.80
N GLY A 699 -8.39 -55.38 -8.73
CA GLY A 699 -8.21 -53.93 -8.64
C GLY A 699 -6.81 -53.50 -9.06
N TYR A 700 -6.68 -52.44 -9.85
CA TYR A 700 -5.39 -51.94 -10.36
C TYR A 700 -5.22 -50.44 -10.13
N TYR A 701 -4.01 -49.99 -9.82
CA TYR A 701 -3.70 -48.56 -9.69
C TYR A 701 -2.38 -48.22 -10.38
N ASN A 702 -2.23 -46.95 -10.77
CA ASN A 702 -0.97 -46.43 -11.29
C ASN A 702 0.04 -46.24 -10.16
N THR A 703 1.24 -46.81 -10.28
CA THR A 703 2.30 -46.68 -9.27
C THR A 703 3.05 -45.35 -9.32
N ASN A 704 2.84 -44.57 -10.38
CA ASN A 704 3.48 -43.27 -10.59
C ASN A 704 2.56 -42.09 -10.24
N ALA A 705 1.30 -42.35 -9.87
CA ALA A 705 0.27 -41.37 -9.54
C ALA A 705 0.20 -41.07 -8.04
#